data_AF-A0A660YY68-F1
#
_entry.id   AF-A0A660YY68-F1
#
_cell.length_a   1.000
_cell.length_b   1.000
_cell.length_c   1.000
_cell.angle_alpha   90.00
_cell.angle_beta   90.00
_cell.angle_gamma   90.00
#
_symmetry.space_group_name_H-M   'P 1'
#
loop_
_entity.id
_entity.type
_entity.pdbx_description
1 polymer ?
#
loop_
_entity_poly.entity_id
_entity_poly.type
_entity_poly.pdbx_seq_one_letter_code
_entity_poly.pdbx_strand_id
1 'polypeptide(L)'
;TPYIQDPDWFKKGLTCSNDAYISQIITKRFTADKMFIDGNFISVDSMYNGYPCPGNVSDIINMINEGRSFLNYRGEGWSSGWSASCIPFQTENVSSINNGKKLTFVTSIGCGVAMFDANGGDCFGEAWLQLGTEFEPRGACAFVGPTSNTHTDCNNRLDKGIYTGLFIEGMDSPGEALLRGRLQMYIDLGNTHWVEYHYRVYCVLGDPSLQVWKNTPENINVTYTDTVIVGFSQPQVAVTYSSSGLPVENAEVCISGNGVYTVSLTSGGGTAILDIMTSTYGVLDLMVRGKDAVPFEEIIQVVDDQENVAPAGDPIVTDIDGNNDGLINPNENCTITYSLRNYGLQTAYNVYAKLSVPDSVANNVEIVTIDSISFGTLATGDSVQGSPFQFFVKPECSIGFEIPFRLHVSCTTSSWEFYRNETVYGCQLEYDEHFINDDGSPLNNYRMDPGETVNLILKIANIGDDIAPSVKGILRSTDQYITIIDSVGTFETILTDSNATNQSDYFVVKVSDNCPVPYLAGYSIMLSTQNGLYPYSVIDTFSIPVASPDVYDPTGPDEYGYYAYSSDDNLWQQSPEYDWVEISGIGTEISRPGGTGNYTKTVELPFTFKYYGNNFTNIRISTDGWIALGSGTLTAHQNYPLPHPDAINNMVAAFWDNLFSTSPEEIGEIFYYRDTDNHRFIIEWDSVGHQDDFTNKETFQIILLDPAFYPTQTGDGEIICQYKIVTEAGSATIGIENSNEDVGLQYVY
;
A
#
# COMPACT_ATOMS: atom_id res chain seq x y z
N THR A 1 -22.17 -13.75 21.43
CA THR A 1 -22.62 -13.68 20.02
C THR A 1 -23.48 -12.45 19.79
N PRO A 2 -23.27 -11.69 18.69
CA PRO A 2 -24.05 -10.51 18.33
C PRO A 2 -25.53 -10.83 18.04
N TYR A 3 -26.37 -9.80 17.89
CA TYR A 3 -27.80 -10.00 17.65
C TYR A 3 -28.08 -10.46 16.21
N ILE A 4 -28.26 -11.77 16.00
CA ILE A 4 -28.48 -12.36 14.66
C ILE A 4 -29.97 -12.55 14.29
N GLN A 5 -30.91 -12.24 15.19
CA GLN A 5 -32.35 -12.40 14.91
C GLN A 5 -32.90 -11.33 13.95
N ASP A 6 -32.23 -10.19 13.85
CA ASP A 6 -32.51 -9.12 12.89
C ASP A 6 -31.25 -8.93 12.02
N PRO A 7 -30.98 -9.80 11.04
CA PRO A 7 -29.70 -9.81 10.34
C PRO A 7 -29.41 -8.54 9.52
N ASP A 8 -30.43 -7.74 9.21
CA ASP A 8 -30.30 -6.59 8.33
C ASP A 8 -29.37 -5.51 8.90
N TRP A 9 -29.22 -5.40 10.23
CA TRP A 9 -28.37 -4.36 10.83
C TRP A 9 -26.89 -4.53 10.47
N PHE A 10 -26.44 -5.75 10.13
CA PHE A 10 -25.08 -5.98 9.63
C PHE A 10 -24.82 -5.29 8.29
N LYS A 11 -25.87 -5.05 7.52
CA LYS A 11 -25.84 -4.42 6.19
C LYS A 11 -26.32 -2.96 6.22
N LYS A 12 -26.31 -2.32 7.39
CA LYS A 12 -26.67 -0.91 7.54
C LYS A 12 -25.48 -0.12 8.08
N GLY A 13 -25.12 0.96 7.40
CA GLY A 13 -24.05 1.86 7.80
C GLY A 13 -24.56 3.27 8.10
N LEU A 14 -23.75 4.06 8.81
CA LEU A 14 -23.98 5.49 9.04
C LEU A 14 -22.69 6.27 8.78
N THR A 15 -22.75 7.26 7.90
CA THR A 15 -21.68 8.25 7.71
C THR A 15 -22.11 9.61 8.24
N CYS A 16 -21.20 10.28 8.94
CA CYS A 16 -21.43 11.59 9.53
C CYS A 16 -20.30 12.55 9.15
N SER A 17 -20.61 13.79 8.79
CA SER A 17 -19.59 14.79 8.45
C SER A 17 -19.91 16.16 9.05
N ASN A 18 -18.87 16.88 9.48
CA ASN A 18 -18.95 18.34 9.52
C ASN A 18 -18.71 18.93 8.10
N ASP A 19 -18.84 20.25 7.94
CA ASP A 19 -18.67 20.95 6.66
C ASP A 19 -17.59 22.06 6.70
N ALA A 20 -16.70 22.04 7.70
CA ALA A 20 -15.61 23.01 7.80
C ALA A 20 -14.71 22.98 6.56
N TYR A 21 -14.55 21.80 5.94
CA TYR A 21 -13.95 21.64 4.62
C TYR A 21 -14.82 20.73 3.76
N ILE A 22 -15.07 21.11 2.50
CA ILE A 22 -15.88 20.30 1.56
C ILE A 22 -15.32 18.89 1.37
N SER A 23 -14.00 18.71 1.51
CA SER A 23 -13.32 17.43 1.41
C SER A 23 -13.77 16.41 2.47
N GLN A 24 -14.29 16.87 3.63
CA GLN A 24 -14.84 16.00 4.67
C GLN A 24 -16.10 15.27 4.16
N ILE A 25 -17.03 16.02 3.55
CA ILE A 25 -18.26 15.46 2.95
C ILE A 25 -17.91 14.53 1.79
N ILE A 26 -16.97 14.93 0.92
CA ILE A 26 -16.51 14.08 -0.19
C ILE A 26 -15.94 12.75 0.33
N THR A 27 -15.17 12.80 1.40
CA THR A 27 -14.61 11.59 2.04
C THR A 27 -15.72 10.69 2.59
N LYS A 28 -16.76 11.25 3.23
CA LYS A 28 -17.91 10.45 3.70
C LYS A 28 -18.76 9.87 2.58
N ARG A 29 -18.91 10.56 1.46
CA ARG A 29 -19.56 10.00 0.27
C ARG A 29 -18.78 8.80 -0.26
N PHE A 30 -17.45 8.91 -0.33
CA PHE A 30 -16.59 7.79 -0.70
C PHE A 30 -16.78 6.60 0.24
N THR A 31 -16.74 6.80 1.57
CA THR A 31 -16.91 5.67 2.51
C THR A 31 -18.32 5.07 2.46
N ALA A 32 -19.34 5.90 2.22
CA ALA A 32 -20.70 5.43 1.97
C ALA A 32 -20.80 4.59 0.70
N ASP A 33 -20.18 5.02 -0.40
CA ASP A 33 -20.13 4.26 -1.65
C ASP A 33 -19.40 2.93 -1.46
N LYS A 34 -18.30 2.89 -0.69
CA LYS A 34 -17.60 1.63 -0.36
C LYS A 34 -18.46 0.65 0.41
N MET A 35 -19.20 1.13 1.41
CA MET A 35 -20.14 0.27 2.13
C MET A 35 -21.29 -0.19 1.22
N PHE A 36 -21.88 0.71 0.45
CA PHE A 36 -23.08 0.43 -0.33
C PHE A 36 -22.79 -0.44 -1.56
N ILE A 37 -21.81 -0.05 -2.38
CA ILE A 37 -21.48 -0.71 -3.65
C ILE A 37 -20.59 -1.94 -3.39
N ASP A 38 -19.43 -1.74 -2.79
CA ASP A 38 -18.43 -2.81 -2.63
C ASP A 38 -18.83 -3.76 -1.49
N GLY A 39 -19.38 -3.22 -0.41
CA GLY A 39 -19.90 -3.99 0.72
C GLY A 39 -21.31 -4.57 0.54
N ASN A 40 -22.05 -4.21 -0.52
CA ASN A 40 -23.45 -4.58 -0.73
C ASN A 40 -24.37 -4.28 0.47
N PHE A 41 -24.20 -3.11 1.10
CA PHE A 41 -25.05 -2.69 2.22
C PHE A 41 -26.46 -2.36 1.73
N ILE A 42 -27.48 -2.71 2.52
CA ILE A 42 -28.90 -2.43 2.20
C ILE A 42 -29.16 -0.93 2.30
N SER A 43 -28.54 -0.25 3.27
CA SER A 43 -28.60 1.19 3.39
C SER A 43 -27.35 1.75 4.04
N VAL A 44 -26.94 2.94 3.60
CA VAL A 44 -25.94 3.75 4.30
C VAL A 44 -26.54 5.13 4.53
N ASP A 45 -26.94 5.37 5.77
CA ASP A 45 -27.48 6.65 6.18
C ASP A 45 -26.36 7.70 6.20
N SER A 46 -26.70 8.96 5.91
CA SER A 46 -25.74 10.05 5.82
C SER A 46 -26.26 11.28 6.57
N MET A 47 -25.47 11.76 7.54
CA MET A 47 -25.77 12.96 8.33
C MET A 47 -24.65 13.98 8.18
N TYR A 48 -24.87 15.02 7.38
CA TYR A 48 -23.88 16.07 7.14
C TYR A 48 -24.32 17.40 7.74
N ASN A 49 -23.36 18.24 8.11
CA ASN A 49 -23.64 19.63 8.45
C ASN A 49 -24.20 20.38 7.23
N GLY A 50 -25.10 21.34 7.46
CA GLY A 50 -25.72 22.12 6.39
C GLY A 50 -26.75 23.14 6.91
N TYR A 51 -27.22 24.02 6.03
CA TYR A 51 -28.25 25.01 6.38
C TYR A 51 -29.49 24.92 5.45
N PRO A 52 -30.69 24.67 6.00
CA PRO A 52 -30.96 24.29 7.39
C PRO A 52 -30.34 22.94 7.73
N CYS A 53 -30.12 22.67 9.02
CA CYS A 53 -29.56 21.40 9.47
C CYS A 53 -30.43 20.23 8.97
N PRO A 54 -29.86 19.26 8.23
CA PRO A 54 -30.62 18.15 7.68
C PRO A 54 -31.01 17.10 8.72
N GLY A 55 -30.39 17.13 9.91
CA GLY A 55 -30.66 16.24 11.03
C GLY A 55 -30.04 16.77 12.33
N ASN A 56 -30.20 16.01 13.41
CA ASN A 56 -29.69 16.33 14.75
C ASN A 56 -29.15 15.08 15.47
N VAL A 57 -28.58 15.27 16.66
CA VAL A 57 -28.00 14.20 17.49
C VAL A 57 -29.00 13.08 17.82
N SER A 58 -30.28 13.40 18.01
CA SER A 58 -31.30 12.39 18.31
C SER A 58 -31.51 11.43 17.12
N ASP A 59 -31.38 11.92 15.89
CA ASP A 59 -31.50 11.09 14.70
C ASP A 59 -30.34 10.07 14.64
N ILE A 60 -29.12 10.50 14.98
CA ILE A 60 -27.94 9.62 15.09
C ILE A 60 -28.17 8.53 16.14
N ILE A 61 -28.63 8.90 17.34
CA ILE A 61 -28.91 7.93 18.41
C ILE A 61 -29.99 6.92 17.98
N ASN A 62 -31.06 7.39 17.34
CA ASN A 62 -32.14 6.52 16.86
C ASN A 62 -31.61 5.53 15.81
N MET A 63 -30.80 5.99 14.85
CA MET A 63 -30.20 5.13 13.84
C MET A 63 -29.29 4.06 14.46
N ILE A 64 -28.43 4.43 15.42
CA ILE A 64 -27.58 3.48 16.14
C ILE A 64 -28.42 2.45 16.90
N ASN A 65 -29.48 2.90 17.59
CA ASN A 65 -30.38 2.03 18.36
C ASN A 65 -31.17 1.04 17.49
N GLU A 66 -31.57 1.47 16.30
CA GLU A 66 -32.17 0.61 15.27
C GLU A 66 -31.17 -0.42 14.71
N GLY A 67 -29.88 -0.09 14.72
CA GLY A 67 -28.78 -0.97 14.33
C GLY A 67 -28.07 -0.52 13.05
N ARG A 68 -26.86 0.01 13.20
CA ARG A 68 -25.88 0.20 12.12
C ARG A 68 -24.58 -0.48 12.54
N SER A 69 -24.09 -1.40 11.71
CA SER A 69 -22.86 -2.14 11.97
C SER A 69 -21.62 -1.25 11.85
N PHE A 70 -21.68 -0.20 11.03
CA PHE A 70 -20.61 0.76 10.85
C PHE A 70 -21.09 2.18 11.15
N LEU A 71 -20.27 2.92 11.89
CA LEU A 71 -20.39 4.36 12.04
C LEU A 71 -19.07 5.02 11.68
N ASN A 72 -19.13 6.01 10.80
CA ASN A 72 -17.96 6.67 10.26
C ASN A 72 -18.12 8.19 10.29
N TYR A 73 -17.31 8.87 11.10
CA TYR A 73 -17.33 10.32 11.22
C TYR A 73 -16.10 10.95 10.58
N ARG A 74 -16.26 12.10 9.93
CA ARG A 74 -15.17 13.00 9.55
C ARG A 74 -15.51 14.45 9.89
N GLY A 75 -14.67 15.10 10.68
CA GLY A 75 -14.82 16.50 11.01
C GLY A 75 -13.96 16.89 12.20
N GLU A 76 -14.27 18.04 12.78
CA GLU A 76 -13.65 18.53 14.01
C GLU A 76 -14.14 17.73 15.22
N GLY A 77 -13.27 17.57 16.20
CA GLY A 77 -13.60 16.88 17.45
C GLY A 77 -12.60 17.21 18.53
N TRP A 78 -12.89 16.72 19.73
CA TRP A 78 -11.98 16.71 20.86
C TRP A 78 -12.24 15.47 21.73
N SER A 79 -11.59 15.40 22.90
CA SER A 79 -11.76 14.30 23.85
C SER A 79 -13.21 14.06 24.29
N SER A 80 -14.09 15.05 24.22
CA SER A 80 -15.52 14.91 24.57
C SER A 80 -16.43 14.52 23.40
N GLY A 81 -15.94 14.51 22.16
CA GLY A 81 -16.71 14.11 20.98
C GLY A 81 -16.64 15.10 19.82
N TRP A 82 -17.68 15.11 18.98
CA TRP A 82 -17.71 15.85 17.72
C TRP A 82 -18.04 17.33 17.94
N SER A 83 -17.34 18.21 17.21
CA SER A 83 -17.58 19.66 17.20
C SER A 83 -18.34 20.11 15.94
N ALA A 84 -19.25 19.27 15.45
CA ALA A 84 -20.09 19.57 14.29
C ALA A 84 -21.30 20.44 14.67
N SER A 85 -21.68 21.39 13.82
CA SER A 85 -22.69 22.41 14.20
C SER A 85 -24.11 21.85 14.32
N CYS A 86 -24.53 20.97 13.41
CA CYS A 86 -25.86 20.36 13.38
C CYS A 86 -25.94 19.08 14.22
N ILE A 87 -24.81 18.37 14.36
CA ILE A 87 -24.73 17.06 15.02
C ILE A 87 -23.59 17.01 16.05
N PRO A 88 -23.58 17.88 17.08
CA PRO A 88 -22.55 17.90 18.12
C PRO A 88 -22.69 16.68 19.05
N PHE A 89 -22.21 15.52 18.59
CA PHE A 89 -22.37 14.26 19.30
C PHE A 89 -21.25 14.04 20.31
N GLN A 90 -21.58 14.02 21.59
CA GLN A 90 -20.63 14.04 22.71
C GLN A 90 -20.78 12.83 23.63
N THR A 91 -19.84 12.66 24.57
CA THR A 91 -19.84 11.60 25.60
C THR A 91 -21.15 11.51 26.37
N GLU A 92 -21.80 12.64 26.69
CA GLU A 92 -23.11 12.66 27.34
C GLU A 92 -24.21 12.02 26.49
N ASN A 93 -24.13 12.14 25.16
CA ASN A 93 -25.10 11.55 24.25
C ASN A 93 -24.84 10.05 24.06
N VAL A 94 -23.58 9.61 24.11
CA VAL A 94 -23.21 8.17 24.06
C VAL A 94 -23.93 7.40 25.17
N SER A 95 -24.06 7.98 26.37
CA SER A 95 -24.77 7.36 27.50
C SER A 95 -26.24 6.99 27.21
N SER A 96 -26.85 7.63 26.21
CA SER A 96 -28.24 7.41 25.79
C SER A 96 -28.43 6.34 24.71
N ILE A 97 -27.33 5.83 24.12
CA ILE A 97 -27.38 4.77 23.10
C ILE A 97 -27.85 3.46 23.72
N ASN A 98 -28.91 2.86 23.20
CA ASN A 98 -29.51 1.60 23.66
C ASN A 98 -29.63 0.55 22.54
N ASN A 99 -28.55 0.37 21.76
CA ASN A 99 -28.46 -0.58 20.64
C ASN A 99 -28.31 -2.06 21.06
N GLY A 100 -28.11 -2.34 22.35
CA GLY A 100 -27.97 -3.70 22.86
C GLY A 100 -26.81 -4.45 22.16
N LYS A 101 -27.05 -5.72 21.83
CA LYS A 101 -26.08 -6.58 21.12
C LYS A 101 -25.82 -6.19 19.64
N LYS A 102 -26.38 -5.09 19.14
CA LYS A 102 -26.09 -4.51 17.82
C LYS A 102 -24.91 -3.54 17.92
N LEU A 103 -23.77 -4.03 18.40
CA LEU A 103 -22.58 -3.23 18.67
C LEU A 103 -21.98 -2.70 17.36
N THR A 104 -21.75 -1.39 17.31
CA THR A 104 -21.28 -0.71 16.10
C THR A 104 -19.75 -0.69 16.05
N PHE A 105 -19.16 -0.91 14.87
CA PHE A 105 -17.77 -0.58 14.63
C PHE A 105 -17.65 0.91 14.31
N VAL A 106 -16.90 1.65 15.13
CA VAL A 106 -16.83 3.11 15.05
C VAL A 106 -15.47 3.55 14.50
N THR A 107 -15.49 4.34 13.44
CA THR A 107 -14.31 5.02 12.88
C THR A 107 -14.55 6.53 12.95
N SER A 108 -13.97 7.19 13.96
CA SER A 108 -14.18 8.60 14.21
C SER A 108 -12.92 9.39 13.88
N ILE A 109 -12.93 10.02 12.70
CA ILE A 109 -11.76 10.68 12.12
C ILE A 109 -11.86 12.19 12.41
N GLY A 110 -11.29 12.61 13.53
CA GLY A 110 -11.27 14.00 14.01
C GLY A 110 -10.43 14.14 15.27
N CYS A 111 -9.85 15.32 15.52
CA CYS A 111 -8.87 15.54 16.58
C CYS A 111 -9.30 14.98 17.95
N GLY A 112 -8.40 14.28 18.65
CA GLY A 112 -8.51 13.95 20.07
C GLY A 112 -9.67 13.07 20.50
N VAL A 113 -10.49 12.52 19.59
CA VAL A 113 -11.69 11.73 19.95
C VAL A 113 -11.36 10.37 20.60
N ALA A 114 -10.10 9.95 20.58
CA ALA A 114 -9.58 8.78 21.30
C ALA A 114 -8.49 9.17 22.33
N MET A 115 -8.48 10.41 22.82
CA MET A 115 -7.51 10.93 23.80
C MET A 115 -7.78 10.33 25.20
N PHE A 116 -7.41 9.06 25.40
CA PHE A 116 -7.62 8.30 26.64
C PHE A 116 -6.76 8.78 27.83
N ASP A 117 -5.88 9.76 27.61
CA ASP A 117 -5.15 10.47 28.66
C ASP A 117 -5.78 11.83 29.00
N ALA A 118 -6.97 12.14 28.45
CA ALA A 118 -7.67 13.39 28.73
C ALA A 118 -8.08 13.50 30.21
N ASN A 119 -7.96 14.71 30.74
CA ASN A 119 -8.46 15.02 32.08
C ASN A 119 -10.00 15.13 32.06
N GLY A 120 -10.68 14.49 33.03
CA GLY A 120 -12.12 14.69 33.24
C GLY A 120 -13.02 13.46 33.12
N GLY A 121 -12.44 12.26 32.95
CA GLY A 121 -13.15 11.00 32.81
C GLY A 121 -12.88 10.35 31.45
N ASP A 122 -13.69 9.37 31.07
CA ASP A 122 -13.57 8.67 29.79
C ASP A 122 -13.61 9.66 28.61
N CYS A 123 -12.66 9.52 27.68
CA CYS A 123 -12.75 10.20 26.40
C CYS A 123 -13.89 9.62 25.54
N PHE A 124 -14.19 10.26 24.42
CA PHE A 124 -15.29 9.87 23.54
C PHE A 124 -15.20 8.41 23.09
N GLY A 125 -14.02 7.96 22.65
CA GLY A 125 -13.81 6.56 22.29
C GLY A 125 -13.96 5.59 23.46
N GLU A 126 -13.49 5.94 24.66
CA GLU A 126 -13.67 5.12 25.87
C GLU A 126 -15.14 5.03 26.27
N ALA A 127 -15.89 6.14 26.22
CA ALA A 127 -17.31 6.17 26.54
C ALA A 127 -18.14 5.25 25.62
N TRP A 128 -17.72 5.08 24.37
CA TRP A 128 -18.34 4.15 23.43
C TRP A 128 -18.10 2.68 23.76
N LEU A 129 -16.89 2.32 24.22
CA LEU A 129 -16.49 0.94 24.50
C LEU A 129 -16.90 0.48 25.89
N GLN A 130 -16.94 1.38 26.87
CA GLN A 130 -17.33 1.09 28.24
C GLN A 130 -18.86 1.12 28.45
N LEU A 131 -19.64 1.42 27.41
CA LEU A 131 -21.09 1.53 27.53
C LEU A 131 -21.75 0.14 27.72
N GLY A 132 -22.49 -0.02 28.82
CA GLY A 132 -23.22 -1.24 29.12
C GLY A 132 -22.43 -2.22 29.99
N THR A 133 -22.76 -3.50 29.93
CA THR A 133 -22.08 -4.56 30.68
C THR A 133 -21.95 -5.82 29.82
N GLU A 134 -21.19 -6.81 30.27
CA GLU A 134 -21.07 -8.11 29.59
C GLU A 134 -22.44 -8.78 29.33
N PHE A 135 -23.39 -8.66 30.26
CA PHE A 135 -24.72 -9.25 30.14
C PHE A 135 -25.73 -8.36 29.40
N GLU A 136 -25.49 -7.05 29.39
CA GLU A 136 -26.29 -6.03 28.69
C GLU A 136 -25.39 -5.12 27.86
N PRO A 137 -24.75 -5.64 26.80
CA PRO A 137 -23.77 -4.89 26.04
C PRO A 137 -24.46 -3.78 25.23
N ARG A 138 -23.82 -2.62 25.11
CA ARG A 138 -24.27 -1.44 24.36
C ARG A 138 -23.04 -0.75 23.75
N GLY A 139 -23.27 0.23 22.87
CA GLY A 139 -22.19 1.04 22.31
C GLY A 139 -21.45 0.35 21.16
N ALA A 140 -20.12 0.34 21.22
CA ALA A 140 -19.26 -0.07 20.11
C ALA A 140 -18.51 -1.38 20.38
N CYS A 141 -18.19 -2.13 19.33
CA CYS A 141 -17.32 -3.33 19.43
C CYS A 141 -15.83 -2.99 19.31
N ALA A 142 -15.51 -1.91 18.58
CA ALA A 142 -14.17 -1.33 18.49
C ALA A 142 -14.31 0.14 18.05
N PHE A 143 -13.31 0.96 18.39
CA PHE A 143 -13.29 2.38 18.08
C PHE A 143 -11.93 2.78 17.49
N VAL A 144 -11.91 3.37 16.30
CA VAL A 144 -10.71 3.90 15.66
C VAL A 144 -10.75 5.42 15.69
N GLY A 145 -9.69 6.04 16.21
CA GLY A 145 -9.57 7.50 16.24
C GLY A 145 -8.20 7.98 16.74
N PRO A 146 -7.91 9.28 16.61
CA PRO A 146 -6.66 9.85 17.09
C PRO A 146 -6.70 10.26 18.57
N THR A 147 -5.55 10.12 19.24
CA THR A 147 -5.30 10.56 20.61
C THR A 147 -4.94 12.04 20.72
N SER A 148 -4.72 12.73 19.60
CA SER A 148 -4.27 14.13 19.58
C SER A 148 -4.82 14.91 18.39
N ASN A 149 -4.28 16.11 18.16
CA ASN A 149 -4.58 16.93 16.99
C ASN A 149 -4.29 16.17 15.70
N THR A 150 -4.96 16.55 14.60
CA THR A 150 -4.78 15.91 13.29
C THR A 150 -4.89 16.94 12.17
N HIS A 151 -4.46 16.57 10.96
CA HIS A 151 -4.50 17.42 9.78
C HIS A 151 -5.52 16.89 8.76
N THR A 152 -6.26 17.81 8.13
CA THR A 152 -7.41 17.41 7.29
C THR A 152 -7.02 16.53 6.12
N ASP A 153 -5.91 16.85 5.46
CA ASP A 153 -5.50 16.10 4.27
C ASP A 153 -5.12 14.66 4.60
N CYS A 154 -4.28 14.46 5.63
CA CYS A 154 -3.89 13.16 6.16
C CYS A 154 -5.10 12.32 6.58
N ASN A 155 -6.03 12.92 7.34
CA ASN A 155 -7.25 12.26 7.77
C ASN A 155 -8.09 11.74 6.61
N ASN A 156 -8.20 12.51 5.52
CA ASN A 156 -9.00 12.11 4.36
C ASN A 156 -8.38 10.90 3.63
N ARG A 157 -7.05 10.82 3.50
CA ARG A 157 -6.38 9.64 2.90
C ARG A 157 -6.50 8.42 3.79
N LEU A 158 -6.26 8.60 5.08
CA LEU A 158 -6.32 7.52 6.06
C LEU A 158 -7.71 6.87 6.09
N ASP A 159 -8.75 7.69 6.14
CA ASP A 159 -10.14 7.24 6.17
C ASP A 159 -10.57 6.55 4.88
N LYS A 160 -10.17 7.07 3.70
CA LYS A 160 -10.37 6.36 2.43
C LYS A 160 -9.66 5.00 2.42
N GLY A 161 -8.42 4.94 2.88
CA GLY A 161 -7.64 3.71 2.96
C GLY A 161 -8.25 2.66 3.88
N ILE A 162 -8.82 3.06 5.02
CA ILE A 162 -9.58 2.15 5.92
C ILE A 162 -10.71 1.45 5.16
N TYR A 163 -11.54 2.21 4.43
CA TYR A 163 -12.72 1.66 3.76
C TYR A 163 -12.38 0.91 2.47
N THR A 164 -11.30 1.28 1.78
CA THR A 164 -10.72 0.46 0.70
C THR A 164 -10.24 -0.88 1.24
N GLY A 165 -9.46 -0.88 2.33
CA GLY A 165 -8.96 -2.10 2.95
C GLY A 165 -10.08 -3.06 3.35
N LEU A 166 -11.10 -2.53 4.02
CA LEU A 166 -12.24 -3.32 4.51
C LEU A 166 -13.10 -3.91 3.37
N PHE A 167 -13.47 -3.11 2.36
CA PHE A 167 -14.50 -3.51 1.39
C PHE A 167 -13.96 -3.97 0.03
N ILE A 168 -12.69 -3.70 -0.30
CA ILE A 168 -12.08 -4.08 -1.58
C ILE A 168 -10.97 -5.10 -1.37
N GLU A 169 -10.09 -4.88 -0.39
CA GLU A 169 -8.87 -5.68 -0.22
C GLU A 169 -9.05 -6.83 0.78
N GLY A 170 -10.26 -6.99 1.35
CA GLY A 170 -10.64 -8.15 2.13
C GLY A 170 -10.22 -8.12 3.60
N MET A 171 -9.69 -7.02 4.12
CA MET A 171 -9.30 -6.87 5.52
C MET A 171 -10.49 -6.98 6.45
N ASP A 172 -10.34 -7.69 7.57
CA ASP A 172 -11.46 -8.08 8.41
C ASP A 172 -11.35 -7.58 9.86
N SER A 173 -10.25 -6.92 10.25
CA SER A 173 -10.06 -6.42 11.62
C SER A 173 -9.81 -4.90 11.72
N PRO A 174 -10.09 -4.28 12.89
CA PRO A 174 -9.79 -2.85 13.10
C PRO A 174 -8.30 -2.52 12.95
N GLY A 175 -7.43 -3.45 13.35
CA GLY A 175 -5.98 -3.29 13.27
C GLY A 175 -5.48 -3.24 11.82
N GLU A 176 -5.89 -4.22 11.00
CA GLU A 176 -5.58 -4.24 9.56
C GLU A 176 -6.11 -2.99 8.86
N ALA A 177 -7.37 -2.64 9.12
CA ALA A 177 -8.01 -1.49 8.50
C ALA A 177 -7.28 -0.18 8.81
N LEU A 178 -6.92 0.06 10.08
CA LEU A 178 -6.17 1.25 10.47
C LEU A 178 -4.77 1.27 9.83
N LEU A 179 -4.07 0.14 9.81
CA LEU A 179 -2.75 0.04 9.18
C LEU A 179 -2.83 0.34 7.68
N ARG A 180 -3.85 -0.16 6.98
CA ARG A 180 -4.06 0.13 5.56
C ARG A 180 -4.42 1.58 5.29
N GLY A 181 -5.19 2.21 6.18
CA GLY A 181 -5.42 3.65 6.16
C GLY A 181 -4.13 4.44 6.24
N ARG A 182 -3.28 4.10 7.21
CA ARG A 182 -1.95 4.70 7.35
C ARG A 182 -1.07 4.51 6.11
N LEU A 183 -1.09 3.31 5.52
CA LEU A 183 -0.36 3.02 4.28
C LEU A 183 -0.89 3.86 3.10
N GLN A 184 -2.21 4.04 2.97
CA GLN A 184 -2.78 4.90 1.92
C GLN A 184 -2.25 6.34 2.05
N MET A 185 -2.26 6.85 3.28
CA MET A 185 -1.75 8.18 3.58
C MET A 185 -0.25 8.31 3.24
N TYR A 186 0.55 7.27 3.51
CA TYR A 186 1.96 7.25 3.12
C TYR A 186 2.17 7.19 1.60
N ILE A 187 1.41 6.37 0.89
CA ILE A 187 1.48 6.27 -0.58
C ILE A 187 1.18 7.62 -1.24
N ASP A 188 0.14 8.31 -0.75
CA ASP A 188 -0.33 9.55 -1.37
C ASP A 188 0.49 10.78 -1.00
N LEU A 189 1.12 10.80 0.19
CA LEU A 189 1.79 11.99 0.75
C LEU A 189 3.30 11.80 1.00
N GLY A 190 3.83 10.59 0.82
CA GLY A 190 5.23 10.26 1.11
C GLY A 190 5.59 10.36 2.59
N ASN A 191 6.90 10.45 2.86
CA ASN A 191 7.44 10.52 4.21
C ASN A 191 7.52 11.97 4.73
N THR A 192 6.39 12.54 5.15
CA THR A 192 6.36 13.88 5.75
C THR A 192 6.18 13.83 7.26
N HIS A 193 6.53 14.93 7.94
CA HIS A 193 6.32 15.07 9.39
C HIS A 193 4.88 14.73 9.81
N TRP A 194 3.88 15.22 9.07
CA TRP A 194 2.47 14.99 9.40
C TRP A 194 2.06 13.53 9.19
N VAL A 195 2.61 12.83 8.20
CA VAL A 195 2.37 11.40 8.01
C VAL A 195 2.93 10.60 9.19
N GLU A 196 4.20 10.81 9.54
CA GLU A 196 4.83 10.18 10.71
C GLU A 196 4.04 10.46 12.01
N TYR A 197 3.61 11.70 12.21
CA TYR A 197 2.82 12.10 13.36
C TYR A 197 1.47 11.37 13.40
N HIS A 198 0.75 11.26 12.28
CA HIS A 198 -0.53 10.54 12.21
C HIS A 198 -0.39 9.03 12.48
N TYR A 199 0.73 8.43 12.07
CA TYR A 199 1.05 7.03 12.43
C TYR A 199 1.14 6.83 13.95
N ARG A 200 1.61 7.83 14.70
CA ARG A 200 1.77 7.76 16.16
C ARG A 200 0.47 8.00 16.91
N VAL A 201 -0.38 8.91 16.43
CA VAL A 201 -1.55 9.38 17.21
C VAL A 201 -2.83 8.60 16.93
N TYR A 202 -3.00 7.97 15.77
CA TYR A 202 -4.16 7.11 15.55
C TYR A 202 -4.03 5.80 16.32
N CYS A 203 -5.11 5.32 16.92
CA CYS A 203 -5.15 4.01 17.57
C CYS A 203 -6.48 3.29 17.34
N VAL A 204 -6.46 1.99 17.62
CA VAL A 204 -7.66 1.20 17.89
C VAL A 204 -7.83 1.16 19.41
N LEU A 205 -8.98 1.61 19.90
CA LEU A 205 -9.46 1.29 21.23
C LEU A 205 -10.36 0.04 21.13
N GLY A 206 -10.14 -0.92 22.03
CA GLY A 206 -10.76 -2.26 21.96
C GLY A 206 -9.80 -3.32 21.41
N ASP A 207 -10.36 -4.39 20.85
CA ASP A 207 -9.59 -5.50 20.29
C ASP A 207 -9.21 -5.24 18.83
N PRO A 208 -7.91 -5.07 18.50
CA PRO A 208 -7.47 -4.85 17.12
C PRO A 208 -7.60 -6.08 16.22
N SER A 209 -7.77 -7.28 16.80
CA SER A 209 -7.91 -8.56 16.10
C SER A 209 -9.37 -9.01 15.94
N LEU A 210 -10.32 -8.24 16.48
CA LEU A 210 -11.75 -8.50 16.34
C LEU A 210 -12.11 -8.66 14.86
N GLN A 211 -12.86 -9.70 14.52
CA GLN A 211 -13.42 -9.84 13.18
C GLN A 211 -14.66 -8.94 13.03
N VAL A 212 -14.53 -7.88 12.22
CA VAL A 212 -15.62 -6.96 11.89
C VAL A 212 -16.45 -7.57 10.77
N TRP A 213 -17.66 -8.00 11.10
CA TRP A 213 -18.58 -8.55 10.10
C TRP A 213 -19.10 -7.48 9.15
N LYS A 214 -18.90 -7.71 7.85
CA LYS A 214 -19.38 -6.88 6.73
C LYS A 214 -20.60 -7.47 6.04
N ASN A 215 -20.93 -8.70 6.40
CA ASN A 215 -22.10 -9.41 5.92
C ASN A 215 -22.89 -10.01 7.09
N THR A 216 -24.09 -10.49 6.79
CA THR A 216 -24.84 -11.28 7.76
C THR A 216 -24.12 -12.62 7.97
N PRO A 217 -23.69 -12.96 9.20
CA PRO A 217 -23.07 -14.25 9.46
C PRO A 217 -24.10 -15.37 9.27
N GLU A 218 -23.69 -16.43 8.58
CA GLU A 218 -24.51 -17.61 8.31
C GLU A 218 -24.27 -18.69 9.36
N ASN A 219 -25.32 -19.46 9.66
CA ASN A 219 -25.15 -20.66 10.48
C ASN A 219 -24.35 -21.71 9.72
N ILE A 220 -23.53 -22.46 10.44
CA ILE A 220 -22.70 -23.53 9.91
C ILE A 220 -23.09 -24.89 10.50
N ASN A 221 -22.92 -25.94 9.71
CA ASN A 221 -22.93 -27.33 10.17
C ASN A 221 -21.49 -27.81 10.30
N VAL A 222 -21.13 -28.29 11.49
CA VAL A 222 -19.79 -28.83 11.77
C VAL A 222 -19.91 -30.33 12.04
N THR A 223 -19.20 -31.13 11.26
CA THR A 223 -19.01 -32.57 11.51
C THR A 223 -17.58 -32.77 11.99
N TYR A 224 -17.40 -33.41 13.15
CA TYR A 224 -16.09 -33.53 13.77
C TYR A 224 -15.92 -34.87 14.50
N THR A 225 -14.67 -35.24 14.75
CA THR A 225 -14.33 -36.36 15.65
C THR A 225 -14.59 -35.96 17.09
N ASP A 226 -15.62 -36.53 17.72
CA ASP A 226 -16.03 -36.18 19.09
C ASP A 226 -15.20 -36.86 20.20
N THR A 227 -14.38 -37.85 19.82
CA THR A 227 -13.55 -38.65 20.74
C THR A 227 -12.18 -38.92 20.11
N VAL A 228 -11.11 -38.61 20.83
CA VAL A 228 -9.73 -38.93 20.46
C VAL A 228 -9.06 -39.77 21.54
N ILE A 229 -8.06 -40.56 21.16
CA ILE A 229 -7.36 -41.43 22.11
C ILE A 229 -6.12 -40.72 22.66
N VAL A 230 -5.79 -40.98 23.94
CA VAL A 230 -4.52 -40.53 24.52
C VAL A 230 -3.36 -40.95 23.62
N GLY A 231 -2.54 -39.97 23.23
CA GLY A 231 -1.52 -40.14 22.21
C GLY A 231 -1.66 -39.15 21.07
N PHE A 232 -0.93 -39.43 19.98
CA PHE A 232 -1.01 -38.64 18.76
C PHE A 232 -2.33 -38.97 18.06
N SER A 233 -3.02 -37.95 17.56
CA SER A 233 -4.29 -38.08 16.84
C SER A 233 -4.45 -36.95 15.84
N GLN A 234 -5.27 -37.18 14.81
CA GLN A 234 -5.56 -36.21 13.76
C GLN A 234 -7.08 -36.07 13.57
N PRO A 235 -7.80 -35.47 14.55
CA PRO A 235 -9.23 -35.20 14.38
C PRO A 235 -9.49 -34.39 13.11
N GLN A 236 -10.53 -34.81 12.38
CA GLN A 236 -10.99 -34.14 11.17
C GLN A 236 -12.22 -33.30 11.51
N VAL A 237 -12.26 -32.07 11.00
CA VAL A 237 -13.39 -31.15 11.14
C VAL A 237 -13.83 -30.70 9.76
N ALA A 238 -15.09 -30.99 9.42
CA ALA A 238 -15.72 -30.57 8.17
C ALA A 238 -16.81 -29.52 8.45
N VAL A 239 -16.77 -28.42 7.70
CA VAL A 239 -17.59 -27.23 7.90
C VAL A 239 -18.33 -26.89 6.62
N THR A 240 -19.65 -26.73 6.73
CA THR A 240 -20.52 -26.32 5.62
C THR A 240 -21.48 -25.23 6.07
N TYR A 241 -21.92 -24.37 5.15
CA TYR A 241 -23.01 -23.43 5.43
C TYR A 241 -24.33 -24.19 5.58
N SER A 242 -25.07 -23.96 6.67
CA SER A 242 -26.31 -24.67 6.95
C SER A 242 -27.40 -24.42 5.90
N SER A 243 -27.37 -23.26 5.24
CA SER A 243 -28.35 -22.80 4.24
C SER A 243 -28.16 -23.50 2.88
N SER A 244 -26.92 -23.57 2.40
CA SER A 244 -26.57 -24.01 1.05
C SER A 244 -25.98 -25.41 1.00
N GLY A 245 -25.42 -25.90 2.12
CA GLY A 245 -24.64 -27.14 2.18
C GLY A 245 -23.26 -27.03 1.51
N LEU A 246 -22.86 -25.86 1.05
CA LEU A 246 -21.54 -25.64 0.44
C LEU A 246 -20.44 -25.62 1.51
N PRO A 247 -19.22 -26.09 1.18
CA PRO A 247 -18.07 -26.03 2.08
C PRO A 247 -17.75 -24.59 2.47
N VAL A 248 -17.35 -24.40 3.72
CA VAL A 248 -16.77 -23.12 4.18
C VAL A 248 -15.26 -23.23 4.03
N GLU A 249 -14.69 -22.58 3.04
CA GLU A 249 -13.25 -22.48 2.83
C GLU A 249 -12.63 -21.45 3.78
N ASN A 250 -11.39 -21.68 4.24
CA ASN A 250 -10.63 -20.80 5.13
C ASN A 250 -11.35 -20.49 6.46
N ALA A 251 -12.24 -21.38 6.92
CA ALA A 251 -12.71 -21.34 8.29
C ALA A 251 -11.57 -21.77 9.21
N GLU A 252 -11.32 -20.98 10.25
CA GLU A 252 -10.34 -21.29 11.27
C GLU A 252 -10.95 -22.27 12.27
N VAL A 253 -10.29 -23.41 12.42
CA VAL A 253 -10.61 -24.46 13.38
C VAL A 253 -9.52 -24.47 14.45
N CYS A 254 -9.90 -24.29 15.70
CA CYS A 254 -9.00 -24.31 16.85
C CYS A 254 -9.39 -25.46 17.77
N ILE A 255 -8.40 -26.26 18.20
CA ILE A 255 -8.54 -27.24 19.28
C ILE A 255 -7.61 -26.82 20.42
N SER A 256 -8.16 -26.65 21.61
CA SER A 256 -7.40 -26.23 22.80
C SER A 256 -7.79 -27.00 24.06
N GLY A 257 -6.99 -26.88 25.12
CA GLY A 257 -7.23 -27.58 26.39
C GLY A 257 -6.37 -28.85 26.53
N ASN A 258 -6.34 -29.45 27.73
CA ASN A 258 -5.54 -30.64 28.03
C ASN A 258 -4.05 -30.56 27.59
N GLY A 259 -3.46 -29.36 27.61
CA GLY A 259 -2.08 -29.10 27.15
C GLY A 259 -1.91 -28.97 25.63
N VAL A 260 -2.99 -29.00 24.86
CA VAL A 260 -3.03 -28.79 23.40
C VAL A 260 -3.47 -27.36 23.09
N TYR A 261 -2.87 -26.77 22.06
CA TYR A 261 -3.37 -25.59 21.36
C TYR A 261 -2.92 -25.71 19.91
N THR A 262 -3.86 -25.91 18.99
CA THR A 262 -3.58 -26.04 17.56
C THR A 262 -4.68 -25.37 16.75
N VAL A 263 -4.30 -24.80 15.61
CA VAL A 263 -5.18 -24.07 14.71
C VAL A 263 -4.91 -24.53 13.29
N SER A 264 -5.96 -24.73 12.51
CA SER A 264 -5.88 -25.09 11.09
C SER A 264 -7.01 -24.40 10.31
N LEU A 265 -6.78 -24.15 9.03
CA LEU A 265 -7.78 -23.60 8.13
C LEU A 265 -8.46 -24.74 7.36
N THR A 266 -9.77 -24.62 7.14
CA THR A 266 -10.46 -25.53 6.22
C THR A 266 -9.99 -25.30 4.79
N SER A 267 -9.72 -26.39 4.08
CA SER A 267 -9.47 -26.40 2.63
C SER A 267 -10.69 -25.91 1.83
N GLY A 268 -10.56 -25.76 0.51
CA GLY A 268 -11.69 -25.50 -0.41
C GLY A 268 -12.79 -26.58 -0.36
N GLY A 269 -12.48 -27.78 0.14
CA GLY A 269 -13.46 -28.83 0.45
C GLY A 269 -14.16 -28.65 1.81
N GLY A 270 -13.89 -27.58 2.55
CA GLY A 270 -14.46 -27.27 3.85
C GLY A 270 -13.93 -28.14 4.98
N THR A 271 -12.78 -28.79 4.82
CA THR A 271 -12.22 -29.73 5.80
C THR A 271 -10.88 -29.23 6.34
N ALA A 272 -10.71 -29.30 7.67
CA ALA A 272 -9.44 -29.14 8.37
C ALA A 272 -9.06 -30.46 9.08
N ILE A 273 -7.76 -30.77 9.11
CA ILE A 273 -7.17 -31.86 9.89
C ILE A 273 -6.19 -31.20 10.84
N LEU A 274 -6.22 -31.59 12.12
CA LEU A 274 -5.41 -30.96 13.16
C LEU A 274 -4.56 -32.00 13.88
N ASP A 275 -3.25 -31.79 13.89
CA ASP A 275 -2.33 -32.64 14.64
C ASP A 275 -2.40 -32.30 16.13
N ILE A 276 -2.75 -33.30 16.95
CA ILE A 276 -2.81 -33.15 18.41
C ILE A 276 -2.01 -34.24 19.11
N MET A 277 -1.40 -33.86 20.23
CA MET A 277 -0.66 -34.75 21.10
C MET A 277 -1.20 -34.60 22.52
N THR A 278 -1.94 -35.60 23.00
CA THR A 278 -2.47 -35.60 24.37
C THR A 278 -1.68 -36.58 25.26
N SER A 279 -1.56 -36.23 26.54
CA SER A 279 -0.80 -37.04 27.53
C SER A 279 -1.65 -37.72 28.59
N THR A 280 -2.89 -37.26 28.76
CA THR A 280 -3.85 -37.75 29.76
C THR A 280 -5.26 -37.71 29.21
N TYR A 281 -6.15 -38.56 29.73
CA TYR A 281 -7.59 -38.46 29.48
C TYR A 281 -8.13 -37.10 29.96
N GLY A 282 -9.20 -36.62 29.34
CA GLY A 282 -9.70 -35.27 29.59
C GLY A 282 -10.64 -34.77 28.50
N VAL A 283 -10.67 -33.45 28.34
CA VAL A 283 -11.53 -32.77 27.37
C VAL A 283 -10.71 -31.73 26.62
N LEU A 284 -10.99 -31.58 25.33
CA LEU A 284 -10.51 -30.51 24.48
C LEU A 284 -11.70 -29.64 24.07
N ASP A 285 -11.47 -28.35 23.93
CA ASP A 285 -12.42 -27.38 23.37
C ASP A 285 -12.15 -27.26 21.86
N LEU A 286 -13.20 -27.43 21.05
CA LEU A 286 -13.21 -27.20 19.61
C LEU A 286 -13.92 -25.87 19.33
N MET A 287 -13.26 -24.98 18.61
CA MET A 287 -13.85 -23.73 18.11
C MET A 287 -13.71 -23.66 16.59
N VAL A 288 -14.76 -23.23 15.90
CA VAL A 288 -14.73 -22.93 14.46
C VAL A 288 -15.22 -21.50 14.24
N ARG A 289 -14.46 -20.66 13.52
CA ARG A 289 -14.89 -19.34 13.02
C ARG A 289 -14.59 -19.18 11.54
N GLY A 290 -15.31 -18.30 10.87
CA GLY A 290 -15.08 -17.99 9.44
C GLY A 290 -15.58 -16.60 9.08
N LYS A 291 -15.18 -16.09 7.91
CA LYS A 291 -15.42 -14.70 7.45
C LYS A 291 -16.87 -14.22 7.64
N ASP A 292 -17.82 -15.08 7.32
CA ASP A 292 -19.26 -14.85 7.47
C ASP A 292 -19.95 -16.06 8.14
N ALA A 293 -19.30 -16.67 9.14
CA ALA A 293 -19.85 -17.81 9.85
C ALA A 293 -20.15 -17.45 11.31
N VAL A 294 -21.33 -17.85 11.79
CA VAL A 294 -21.61 -17.86 13.23
C VAL A 294 -20.63 -18.84 13.89
N PRO A 295 -19.84 -18.40 14.89
CA PRO A 295 -18.88 -19.28 15.55
C PRO A 295 -19.55 -20.51 16.16
N PHE A 296 -18.87 -21.65 16.07
CA PHE A 296 -19.28 -22.93 16.64
C PHE A 296 -18.29 -23.33 17.73
N GLU A 297 -18.81 -23.81 18.86
CA GLU A 297 -18.02 -24.28 20.00
C GLU A 297 -18.58 -25.62 20.47
N GLU A 298 -17.71 -26.61 20.67
CA GLU A 298 -18.05 -27.93 21.19
C GLU A 298 -16.87 -28.54 21.95
N ILE A 299 -17.09 -29.71 22.54
CA ILE A 299 -16.03 -30.47 23.21
C ILE A 299 -15.66 -31.75 22.47
N ILE A 300 -14.38 -32.13 22.56
CA ILE A 300 -13.85 -33.43 22.14
C ILE A 300 -13.37 -34.18 23.38
N GLN A 301 -13.83 -35.42 23.56
CA GLN A 301 -13.39 -36.27 24.67
C GLN A 301 -12.03 -36.90 24.38
N VAL A 302 -11.12 -36.87 25.34
CA VAL A 302 -9.86 -37.60 25.30
C VAL A 302 -9.97 -38.83 26.20
N VAL A 303 -9.92 -40.01 25.61
CA VAL A 303 -10.10 -41.29 26.32
C VAL A 303 -8.89 -42.20 26.15
N ASP A 304 -8.75 -43.19 27.04
CA ASP A 304 -7.78 -44.26 26.86
C ASP A 304 -8.37 -45.38 25.98
N ASP A 305 -7.51 -46.07 25.23
CA ASP A 305 -7.87 -47.29 24.51
C ASP A 305 -6.91 -48.43 24.85
N GLN A 306 -7.33 -49.67 24.60
CA GLN A 306 -6.48 -50.84 24.79
C GLN A 306 -5.29 -50.84 23.82
N GLU A 307 -5.50 -50.42 22.57
CA GLU A 307 -4.43 -50.31 21.57
C GLU A 307 -4.53 -48.94 20.89
N ASN A 308 -3.41 -48.26 20.72
CA ASN A 308 -3.35 -47.02 19.94
C ASN A 308 -1.94 -46.86 19.38
N VAL A 309 -1.70 -47.27 18.13
CA VAL A 309 -0.39 -47.13 17.49
C VAL A 309 -0.43 -45.98 16.51
N ALA A 310 0.39 -44.97 16.78
CA ALA A 310 0.40 -43.72 16.03
C ALA A 310 1.83 -43.22 15.77
N PRO A 311 2.04 -42.32 14.79
CA PRO A 311 3.31 -41.64 14.57
C PRO A 311 3.88 -41.01 15.84
N ALA A 312 5.18 -41.16 16.02
CA ALA A 312 5.95 -40.64 17.15
C ALA A 312 6.88 -39.52 16.65
N GLY A 313 6.30 -38.33 16.48
CA GLY A 313 6.95 -37.18 15.86
C GLY A 313 6.89 -37.22 14.33
N ASP A 314 7.57 -36.26 13.70
CA ASP A 314 7.65 -36.17 12.25
C ASP A 314 8.44 -37.34 11.64
N PRO A 315 8.02 -37.88 10.48
CA PRO A 315 8.83 -38.80 9.72
C PRO A 315 10.09 -38.13 9.17
N ILE A 316 11.09 -38.96 8.86
CA ILE A 316 12.30 -38.52 8.18
C ILE A 316 12.08 -38.67 6.68
N VAL A 317 12.14 -37.55 5.98
CA VAL A 317 12.11 -37.49 4.51
C VAL A 317 13.54 -37.36 3.99
N THR A 318 13.86 -38.05 2.90
CA THR A 318 15.19 -38.01 2.29
C THR A 318 15.08 -38.26 0.79
N ASP A 319 15.68 -37.38 -0.01
CA ASP A 319 15.96 -37.59 -1.42
C ASP A 319 17.14 -38.57 -1.58
N ILE A 320 16.97 -39.56 -2.47
CA ILE A 320 17.96 -40.64 -2.63
C ILE A 320 18.70 -40.59 -3.97
N ASP A 321 18.27 -39.71 -4.88
CA ASP A 321 18.96 -39.37 -6.12
C ASP A 321 18.68 -37.90 -6.50
N GLY A 322 18.92 -37.51 -7.76
CA GLY A 322 18.77 -36.12 -8.18
C GLY A 322 19.89 -35.24 -7.64
N ASN A 323 19.53 -34.17 -6.93
CA ASN A 323 20.49 -33.19 -6.41
C ASN A 323 21.01 -33.50 -4.98
N ASN A 324 20.35 -34.40 -4.24
CA ASN A 324 20.75 -34.85 -2.89
C ASN A 324 20.89 -33.70 -1.87
N ASP A 325 19.99 -32.71 -1.94
CA ASP A 325 19.96 -31.53 -1.06
C ASP A 325 19.06 -31.71 0.18
N GLY A 326 18.32 -32.81 0.28
CA GLY A 326 17.39 -33.10 1.38
C GLY A 326 15.96 -32.62 1.14
N LEU A 327 15.67 -32.04 -0.02
CA LEU A 327 14.34 -31.59 -0.44
C LEU A 327 13.75 -32.56 -1.46
N ILE A 328 12.42 -32.56 -1.59
CA ILE A 328 11.73 -33.39 -2.56
C ILE A 328 11.56 -32.60 -3.86
N ASN A 329 12.30 -32.93 -4.91
CA ASN A 329 12.16 -32.24 -6.19
C ASN A 329 11.48 -33.14 -7.25
N PRO A 330 10.91 -32.57 -8.32
CA PRO A 330 10.40 -33.38 -9.41
C PRO A 330 11.53 -34.19 -10.06
N ASN A 331 11.17 -35.38 -10.55
CA ASN A 331 12.10 -36.36 -11.13
C ASN A 331 13.08 -37.00 -10.12
N GLU A 332 12.76 -36.99 -8.83
CA GLU A 332 13.57 -37.64 -7.79
C GLU A 332 12.87 -38.83 -7.17
N ASN A 333 13.67 -39.84 -6.80
CA ASN A 333 13.29 -40.88 -5.88
C ASN A 333 13.58 -40.39 -4.47
N CYS A 334 12.63 -40.64 -3.57
CA CYS A 334 12.68 -40.21 -2.19
C CYS A 334 12.24 -41.33 -1.25
N THR A 335 12.53 -41.15 0.03
CA THR A 335 12.07 -42.02 1.12
C THR A 335 11.38 -41.22 2.20
N ILE A 336 10.39 -41.83 2.84
CA ILE A 336 9.75 -41.33 4.05
C ILE A 336 9.74 -42.43 5.12
N THR A 337 10.31 -42.13 6.28
CA THR A 337 10.55 -43.09 7.36
C THR A 337 9.79 -42.68 8.61
N TYR A 338 8.80 -43.49 9.01
CA TYR A 338 8.00 -43.25 10.21
C TYR A 338 8.58 -43.96 11.43
N SER A 339 8.49 -43.29 12.59
CA SER A 339 8.55 -43.93 13.90
C SER A 339 7.15 -44.09 14.44
N LEU A 340 6.79 -45.28 14.90
CA LEU A 340 5.48 -45.55 15.51
C LEU A 340 5.63 -45.85 16.99
N ARG A 341 4.71 -45.31 17.79
CA ARG A 341 4.62 -45.55 19.23
C ARG A 341 3.26 -46.11 19.59
N ASN A 342 3.24 -47.08 20.51
CA ASN A 342 2.00 -47.57 21.10
C ASN A 342 1.64 -46.74 22.34
N TYR A 343 0.61 -45.92 22.21
CA TYR A 343 0.02 -45.11 23.28
C TYR A 343 -1.10 -45.84 24.03
N GLY A 344 -1.51 -47.04 23.58
CA GLY A 344 -2.57 -47.82 24.21
C GLY A 344 -2.14 -48.57 25.47
N LEU A 345 -3.11 -49.03 26.25
CA LEU A 345 -2.91 -49.70 27.54
C LEU A 345 -2.43 -51.17 27.45
N GLN A 346 -2.43 -51.76 26.25
CA GLN A 346 -1.99 -53.14 25.99
C GLN A 346 -0.94 -53.20 24.89
N THR A 347 -0.26 -54.35 24.81
CA THR A 347 0.70 -54.66 23.74
C THR A 347 -0.02 -54.84 22.41
N ALA A 348 0.39 -54.08 21.39
CA ALA A 348 -0.09 -54.23 20.02
C ALA A 348 0.76 -55.27 19.27
N TYR A 349 0.12 -56.35 18.82
CA TYR A 349 0.79 -57.44 18.11
C TYR A 349 0.65 -57.29 16.59
N ASN A 350 1.70 -57.68 15.86
CA ASN A 350 1.72 -57.69 14.40
C ASN A 350 1.40 -56.31 13.80
N VAL A 351 2.12 -55.29 14.24
CA VAL A 351 1.98 -53.93 13.74
C VAL A 351 2.59 -53.85 12.34
N TYR A 352 1.80 -53.34 11.39
CA TYR A 352 2.19 -53.04 10.02
C TYR A 352 1.73 -51.65 9.64
N ALA A 353 2.44 -51.01 8.72
CA ALA A 353 1.99 -49.78 8.09
C ALA A 353 2.10 -49.85 6.56
N LYS A 354 1.21 -49.14 5.86
CA LYS A 354 1.21 -49.00 4.41
C LYS A 354 1.05 -47.53 4.04
N LEU A 355 1.95 -47.03 3.20
CA LEU A 355 1.87 -45.70 2.63
C LEU A 355 1.04 -45.71 1.33
N SER A 356 0.26 -44.66 1.11
CA SER A 356 -0.52 -44.45 -0.10
C SER A 356 -0.71 -42.96 -0.37
N VAL A 357 -1.13 -42.64 -1.58
CA VAL A 357 -1.63 -41.31 -1.98
C VAL A 357 -2.99 -41.48 -2.67
N PRO A 358 -3.87 -40.47 -2.67
CA PRO A 358 -5.12 -40.50 -3.42
C PRO A 358 -4.91 -40.70 -4.92
N ASP A 359 -5.83 -41.39 -5.60
CA ASP A 359 -5.76 -41.61 -7.05
C ASP A 359 -5.69 -40.29 -7.85
N SER A 360 -6.24 -39.20 -7.32
CA SER A 360 -6.23 -37.88 -7.95
C SER A 360 -4.84 -37.29 -8.14
N VAL A 361 -3.82 -37.76 -7.40
CA VAL A 361 -2.44 -37.28 -7.48
C VAL A 361 -1.48 -38.28 -8.14
N ALA A 362 -2.02 -39.37 -8.71
CA ALA A 362 -1.22 -40.42 -9.33
C ALA A 362 -0.40 -39.93 -10.54
N ASN A 363 -0.72 -38.77 -11.12
CA ASN A 363 0.08 -38.15 -12.19
C ASN A 363 1.30 -37.37 -11.67
N ASN A 364 1.34 -37.09 -10.37
CA ASN A 364 2.39 -36.31 -9.71
C ASN A 364 3.37 -37.19 -8.94
N VAL A 365 2.88 -38.25 -8.29
CA VAL A 365 3.69 -39.10 -7.40
C VAL A 365 3.37 -40.58 -7.60
N GLU A 366 4.38 -41.43 -7.48
CA GLU A 366 4.26 -42.88 -7.48
C GLU A 366 4.80 -43.47 -6.18
N ILE A 367 4.01 -44.31 -5.49
CA ILE A 367 4.50 -45.07 -4.33
C ILE A 367 5.21 -46.34 -4.83
N VAL A 368 6.51 -46.42 -4.59
CA VAL A 368 7.36 -47.55 -5.02
C VAL A 368 7.25 -48.72 -4.03
N THR A 369 7.17 -48.42 -2.73
CA THR A 369 6.94 -49.45 -1.70
C THR A 369 5.46 -49.81 -1.60
N ILE A 370 5.04 -50.81 -2.37
CA ILE A 370 3.63 -51.24 -2.46
C ILE A 370 3.17 -52.16 -1.32
N ASP A 371 4.10 -52.89 -0.70
CA ASP A 371 3.85 -53.83 0.38
C ASP A 371 3.84 -53.11 1.74
N SER A 372 3.21 -53.72 2.74
CA SER A 372 3.25 -53.19 4.10
C SER A 372 4.60 -53.43 4.78
N ILE A 373 5.04 -52.46 5.57
CA ILE A 373 6.25 -52.54 6.40
C ILE A 373 5.88 -53.01 7.79
N SER A 374 6.58 -54.01 8.31
CA SER A 374 6.37 -54.52 9.68
C SER A 374 7.11 -53.68 10.72
N PHE A 375 6.42 -53.36 11.80
CA PHE A 375 6.95 -52.73 13.01
C PHE A 375 7.00 -53.73 14.19
N GLY A 376 6.63 -55.00 13.93
CA GLY A 376 6.70 -56.07 14.92
C GLY A 376 5.63 -55.99 16.01
N THR A 377 6.03 -56.21 17.26
CA THR A 377 5.16 -56.14 18.44
C THR A 377 5.60 -54.96 19.28
N LEU A 378 4.67 -54.09 19.66
CA LEU A 378 4.94 -52.90 20.47
C LEU A 378 4.26 -53.02 21.83
N ALA A 379 5.06 -53.12 22.91
CA ALA A 379 4.48 -53.02 24.24
C ALA A 379 3.98 -51.59 24.51
N THR A 380 3.16 -51.42 25.53
CA THR A 380 2.65 -50.10 25.92
C THR A 380 3.81 -49.13 26.18
N GLY A 381 3.79 -48.00 25.48
CA GLY A 381 4.80 -46.95 25.58
C GLY A 381 6.02 -47.14 24.69
N ASP A 382 6.21 -48.32 24.08
CA ASP A 382 7.34 -48.59 23.18
C ASP A 382 7.20 -47.78 21.88
N SER A 383 8.35 -47.40 21.32
CA SER A 383 8.47 -46.74 20.02
C SER A 383 9.49 -47.49 19.16
N VAL A 384 9.21 -47.63 17.87
CA VAL A 384 10.13 -48.23 16.90
C VAL A 384 10.11 -47.45 15.58
N GLN A 385 11.29 -47.25 15.01
CA GLN A 385 11.44 -46.74 13.65
C GLN A 385 11.31 -47.88 12.65
N GLY A 386 10.46 -47.69 11.64
CA GLY A 386 10.29 -48.65 10.55
C GLY A 386 11.40 -48.57 9.51
N SER A 387 11.34 -49.48 8.52
CA SER A 387 12.08 -49.28 7.27
C SER A 387 11.45 -48.13 6.46
N PRO A 388 12.22 -47.44 5.59
CA PRO A 388 11.69 -46.38 4.75
C PRO A 388 10.66 -46.88 3.74
N PHE A 389 9.60 -46.09 3.51
CA PHE A 389 8.79 -46.21 2.30
C PHE A 389 9.43 -45.40 1.18
N GLN A 390 9.52 -45.97 -0.02
CA GLN A 390 10.03 -45.30 -1.22
C GLN A 390 8.88 -44.74 -2.06
N PHE A 391 9.10 -43.55 -2.62
CA PHE A 391 8.22 -42.93 -3.60
C PHE A 391 9.04 -42.18 -4.65
N PHE A 392 8.44 -41.92 -5.80
CA PHE A 392 9.03 -41.20 -6.92
C PHE A 392 8.15 -39.99 -7.27
N VAL A 393 8.75 -38.80 -7.30
CA VAL A 393 8.05 -37.59 -7.76
C VAL A 393 8.24 -37.45 -9.26
N LYS A 394 7.13 -37.42 -9.98
CA LYS A 394 7.16 -37.43 -11.45
C LYS A 394 7.70 -36.10 -11.98
N PRO A 395 8.39 -36.09 -13.14
CA PRO A 395 9.01 -34.88 -13.68
C PRO A 395 8.06 -33.70 -13.89
N GLU A 396 6.80 -33.99 -14.26
CA GLU A 396 5.78 -32.97 -14.53
C GLU A 396 5.07 -32.48 -13.24
N CYS A 397 5.49 -32.94 -12.06
CA CYS A 397 4.93 -32.45 -10.81
C CYS A 397 5.32 -30.98 -10.64
N SER A 398 4.32 -30.12 -10.45
CA SER A 398 4.55 -28.69 -10.27
C SER A 398 5.28 -28.40 -8.96
N ILE A 399 6.15 -27.39 -8.98
CA ILE A 399 6.77 -26.84 -7.77
C ILE A 399 5.69 -26.25 -6.86
N GLY A 400 5.84 -26.42 -5.54
CA GLY A 400 4.84 -26.04 -4.55
C GLY A 400 3.65 -27.00 -4.45
N PHE A 401 3.67 -28.13 -5.16
CA PHE A 401 2.64 -29.16 -5.02
C PHE A 401 2.77 -29.86 -3.67
N GLU A 402 1.66 -29.97 -2.94
CA GLU A 402 1.58 -30.71 -1.67
C GLU A 402 1.22 -32.18 -1.93
N ILE A 403 2.13 -33.11 -1.65
CA ILE A 403 1.92 -34.55 -1.77
C ILE A 403 1.13 -35.04 -0.55
N PRO A 404 -0.15 -35.45 -0.69
CA PRO A 404 -0.97 -35.82 0.45
C PRO A 404 -0.81 -37.31 0.78
N PHE A 405 0.23 -37.64 1.54
CA PHE A 405 0.46 -39.00 2.01
C PHE A 405 -0.60 -39.44 3.02
N ARG A 406 -1.02 -40.71 2.87
CA ARG A 406 -1.86 -41.43 3.82
C ARG A 406 -1.12 -42.66 4.32
N LEU A 407 -0.87 -42.72 5.62
CA LEU A 407 -0.30 -43.85 6.33
C LEU A 407 -1.41 -44.66 7.01
N HIS A 408 -1.69 -45.85 6.49
CA HIS A 408 -2.56 -46.82 7.14
C HIS A 408 -1.74 -47.69 8.10
N VAL A 409 -2.01 -47.61 9.40
CA VAL A 409 -1.37 -48.44 10.44
C VAL A 409 -2.37 -49.48 10.92
N SER A 410 -1.95 -50.72 11.08
CA SER A 410 -2.80 -51.80 11.59
C SER A 410 -2.03 -52.71 12.53
N CYS A 411 -2.70 -53.23 13.55
CA CYS A 411 -2.25 -54.38 14.32
C CYS A 411 -3.22 -55.57 14.11
N THR A 412 -3.12 -56.59 14.96
CA THR A 412 -3.98 -57.78 14.86
C THR A 412 -5.48 -57.45 15.02
N THR A 413 -5.83 -56.44 15.81
CA THR A 413 -7.21 -56.16 16.25
C THR A 413 -7.72 -54.76 15.88
N SER A 414 -6.82 -53.83 15.56
CA SER A 414 -7.13 -52.41 15.40
C SER A 414 -6.39 -51.80 14.20
N SER A 415 -6.89 -50.68 13.68
CA SER A 415 -6.24 -49.93 12.60
C SER A 415 -6.52 -48.44 12.71
N TRP A 416 -5.57 -47.63 12.25
CA TRP A 416 -5.56 -46.18 12.32
C TRP A 416 -5.10 -45.58 10.99
N GLU A 417 -5.52 -44.35 10.71
CA GLU A 417 -5.17 -43.60 9.52
C GLU A 417 -4.51 -42.29 9.92
N PHE A 418 -3.41 -41.95 9.25
CA PHE A 418 -2.71 -40.70 9.45
C PHE A 418 -2.41 -40.04 8.11
N TYR A 419 -2.49 -38.72 8.08
CA TYR A 419 -2.30 -37.90 6.89
C TYR A 419 -1.11 -36.96 7.09
N ARG A 420 -0.35 -36.74 6.02
CA ARG A 420 0.75 -35.80 6.03
C ARG A 420 0.96 -35.26 4.63
N ASN A 421 1.12 -33.95 4.53
CA ASN A 421 1.50 -33.32 3.28
C ASN A 421 3.00 -33.07 3.26
N GLU A 422 3.62 -33.26 2.10
CA GLU A 422 5.01 -32.90 1.84
C GLU A 422 5.08 -32.03 0.58
N THR A 423 5.74 -30.88 0.68
CA THR A 423 5.89 -29.93 -0.42
C THR A 423 6.93 -30.40 -1.42
N VAL A 424 6.65 -30.24 -2.72
CA VAL A 424 7.61 -30.41 -3.81
C VAL A 424 8.36 -29.10 -4.06
N TYR A 425 9.68 -29.14 -3.97
CA TYR A 425 10.59 -28.01 -4.12
C TYR A 425 11.25 -27.99 -5.51
N GLY A 426 11.88 -26.88 -5.84
CA GLY A 426 12.60 -26.70 -7.09
C GLY A 426 12.87 -25.22 -7.38
N CYS A 427 13.38 -24.91 -8.56
CA CYS A 427 13.62 -23.51 -8.94
C CYS A 427 12.30 -22.74 -9.08
N GLN A 428 12.32 -21.45 -8.74
CA GLN A 428 11.20 -20.54 -8.90
C GLN A 428 11.72 -19.22 -9.44
N LEU A 429 11.37 -18.88 -10.67
CA LEU A 429 11.87 -17.70 -11.36
C LEU A 429 10.87 -16.55 -11.25
N GLU A 430 11.36 -15.36 -10.93
CA GLU A 430 10.56 -14.14 -10.90
C GLU A 430 11.26 -12.98 -11.60
N TYR A 431 10.48 -12.09 -12.23
CA TYR A 431 10.95 -10.78 -12.68
C TYR A 431 11.36 -9.92 -11.47
N ASP A 432 12.59 -9.40 -11.48
CA ASP A 432 13.17 -8.55 -10.43
C ASP A 432 13.24 -7.08 -10.92
N GLU A 433 13.98 -6.84 -12.00
CA GLU A 433 14.27 -5.48 -12.48
C GLU A 433 14.40 -5.42 -14.00
N HIS A 434 14.39 -4.21 -14.57
CA HIS A 434 14.68 -3.97 -15.98
C HIS A 434 15.70 -2.84 -16.14
N PHE A 435 16.41 -2.88 -17.26
CA PHE A 435 17.27 -1.81 -17.74
C PHE A 435 16.95 -1.54 -19.20
N ILE A 436 16.98 -0.27 -19.57
CA ILE A 436 16.81 0.17 -20.96
C ILE A 436 18.16 0.60 -21.50
N ASN A 437 18.52 0.09 -22.67
CA ASN A 437 19.59 0.63 -23.49
C ASN A 437 18.99 1.13 -24.81
N ASP A 438 18.95 2.44 -24.95
CA ASP A 438 18.43 3.24 -26.05
C ASP A 438 19.57 3.82 -26.92
N ASP A 439 20.73 3.16 -26.95
CA ASP A 439 21.85 3.58 -27.80
C ASP A 439 21.44 3.69 -29.28
N GLY A 440 21.51 4.91 -29.80
CA GLY A 440 21.13 5.24 -31.18
C GLY A 440 19.71 5.80 -31.33
N SER A 441 18.96 5.91 -30.23
CA SER A 441 17.70 6.66 -30.18
C SER A 441 17.92 8.18 -30.18
N PRO A 442 16.89 8.98 -30.54
CA PRO A 442 16.95 10.44 -30.48
C PRO A 442 17.22 10.98 -29.07
N LEU A 443 16.65 10.35 -28.04
CA LEU A 443 16.96 10.61 -26.64
C LEU A 443 17.70 9.39 -26.11
N ASN A 444 18.96 9.57 -25.69
CA ASN A 444 19.73 8.51 -25.04
C ASN A 444 19.79 8.85 -23.55
N ASN A 445 18.77 8.40 -22.82
CA ASN A 445 18.52 8.72 -21.42
C ASN A 445 18.23 7.46 -20.58
N TYR A 446 18.43 6.27 -21.14
CA TYR A 446 18.13 4.98 -20.50
C TYR A 446 16.65 4.80 -20.17
N ARG A 447 15.75 5.33 -21.01
CA ARG A 447 14.30 5.19 -20.85
C ARG A 447 13.66 4.73 -22.16
N MET A 448 12.39 4.34 -22.05
CA MET A 448 11.57 4.10 -23.23
C MET A 448 10.85 5.40 -23.56
N ASP A 449 11.21 6.07 -24.66
CA ASP A 449 10.46 7.25 -25.13
C ASP A 449 9.62 6.95 -26.39
N PRO A 450 8.51 7.70 -26.63
CA PRO A 450 7.69 7.53 -27.82
C PRO A 450 8.51 7.61 -29.12
N GLY A 451 8.37 6.57 -29.95
CA GLY A 451 9.05 6.46 -31.25
C GLY A 451 10.39 5.71 -31.22
N GLU A 452 10.91 5.40 -30.02
CA GLU A 452 12.20 4.77 -29.87
C GLU A 452 12.16 3.25 -30.06
N THR A 453 13.31 2.70 -30.43
CA THR A 453 13.56 1.26 -30.44
C THR A 453 14.72 1.00 -29.51
N VAL A 454 14.47 0.25 -28.44
CA VAL A 454 15.42 0.06 -27.35
C VAL A 454 15.73 -1.42 -27.14
N ASN A 455 16.92 -1.67 -26.63
CA ASN A 455 17.32 -2.96 -26.10
C ASN A 455 16.81 -3.06 -24.65
N LEU A 456 15.87 -3.97 -24.42
CA LEU A 456 15.28 -4.22 -23.11
C LEU A 456 16.03 -5.37 -22.45
N ILE A 457 16.74 -5.06 -21.36
CA ILE A 457 17.43 -6.04 -20.52
C ILE A 457 16.57 -6.26 -19.29
N LEU A 458 16.26 -7.51 -18.99
CA LEU A 458 15.58 -7.88 -17.77
C LEU A 458 16.56 -8.53 -16.81
N LYS A 459 16.23 -8.47 -15.53
CA LYS A 459 16.87 -9.19 -14.45
C LYS A 459 15.84 -10.12 -13.84
N ILE A 460 16.21 -11.40 -13.77
CA ILE A 460 15.37 -12.48 -13.25
C ILE A 460 16.03 -13.03 -12.01
N ALA A 461 15.26 -13.16 -10.93
CA ALA A 461 15.69 -13.81 -9.71
C ALA A 461 15.22 -15.27 -9.68
N ASN A 462 16.00 -16.14 -9.05
CA ASN A 462 15.58 -17.47 -8.63
C ASN A 462 15.37 -17.46 -7.12
N ILE A 463 14.11 -17.46 -6.70
CA ILE A 463 13.68 -17.48 -5.30
C ILE A 463 13.30 -18.89 -4.81
N GLY A 464 13.46 -19.90 -5.67
CA GLY A 464 13.21 -21.30 -5.31
C GLY A 464 14.45 -21.97 -4.76
N ASP A 465 14.28 -23.19 -4.27
CA ASP A 465 15.29 -23.93 -3.50
C ASP A 465 16.33 -24.69 -4.35
N ASP A 466 16.14 -24.75 -5.66
CA ASP A 466 17.03 -25.46 -6.58
C ASP A 466 17.55 -24.54 -7.70
N ILE A 467 18.66 -24.95 -8.31
CA ILE A 467 19.31 -24.21 -9.40
C ILE A 467 18.38 -24.16 -10.62
N ALA A 468 18.32 -23.01 -11.30
CA ALA A 468 17.63 -22.84 -12.56
C ALA A 468 18.63 -22.87 -13.74
N PRO A 469 18.86 -24.01 -14.40
CA PRO A 469 19.85 -24.10 -15.48
C PRO A 469 19.33 -23.54 -16.80
N SER A 470 20.22 -22.87 -17.53
CA SER A 470 20.00 -22.42 -18.92
C SER A 470 18.64 -21.75 -19.14
N VAL A 471 18.32 -20.76 -18.30
CA VAL A 471 17.06 -20.03 -18.30
C VAL A 471 16.87 -19.27 -19.61
N LYS A 472 15.69 -19.46 -20.21
CA LYS A 472 15.24 -18.79 -21.43
C LYS A 472 13.94 -18.04 -21.16
N GLY A 473 13.89 -16.78 -21.58
CA GLY A 473 12.70 -15.94 -21.57
C GLY A 473 12.08 -15.76 -22.96
N ILE A 474 10.74 -15.72 -23.01
CA ILE A 474 9.97 -15.28 -24.17
C ILE A 474 9.09 -14.10 -23.78
N LEU A 475 9.45 -12.90 -24.24
CA LEU A 475 8.74 -11.65 -23.96
C LEU A 475 7.54 -11.45 -24.90
N ARG A 476 6.42 -10.98 -24.33
CA ARG A 476 5.18 -10.64 -25.02
C ARG A 476 4.59 -9.36 -24.44
N SER A 477 3.85 -8.63 -25.25
CA SER A 477 3.02 -7.51 -24.80
C SER A 477 1.71 -7.51 -25.61
N THR A 478 0.62 -7.18 -24.95
CA THR A 478 -0.69 -6.90 -25.58
C THR A 478 -0.98 -5.39 -25.61
N ASP A 479 -0.01 -4.57 -25.20
CA ASP A 479 -0.13 -3.12 -25.20
C ASP A 479 -0.13 -2.58 -26.63
N GLN A 480 -1.09 -1.71 -26.96
CA GLN A 480 -1.24 -1.17 -28.30
C GLN A 480 -0.08 -0.27 -28.74
N TYR A 481 0.71 0.24 -27.79
CA TYR A 481 1.84 1.14 -28.07
C TYR A 481 3.19 0.41 -28.13
N ILE A 482 3.23 -0.88 -27.80
CA ILE A 482 4.47 -1.66 -27.77
C ILE A 482 4.50 -2.68 -28.90
N THR A 483 5.62 -2.70 -29.63
CA THR A 483 5.93 -3.76 -30.61
C THR A 483 7.18 -4.51 -30.17
N ILE A 484 7.06 -5.81 -29.96
CA ILE A 484 8.21 -6.68 -29.66
C ILE A 484 8.88 -7.10 -30.99
N ILE A 485 10.11 -6.64 -31.20
CA ILE A 485 10.92 -6.93 -32.40
C ILE A 485 11.73 -8.21 -32.19
N ASP A 486 12.40 -8.32 -31.04
CA ASP A 486 12.99 -9.56 -30.57
C ASP A 486 12.35 -9.95 -29.24
N SER A 487 11.86 -11.19 -29.18
CA SER A 487 11.12 -11.73 -28.05
C SER A 487 11.87 -12.80 -27.28
N VAL A 488 13.08 -13.17 -27.69
CA VAL A 488 13.84 -14.24 -27.03
C VAL A 488 15.04 -13.65 -26.31
N GLY A 489 15.27 -14.11 -25.08
CA GLY A 489 16.46 -13.77 -24.32
C GLY A 489 16.89 -14.93 -23.42
N THR A 490 18.16 -14.96 -23.04
CA THR A 490 18.75 -16.01 -22.20
C THR A 490 19.46 -15.42 -20.99
N PHE A 491 19.35 -16.10 -19.84
CA PHE A 491 19.85 -15.65 -18.54
C PHE A 491 20.89 -16.62 -17.94
N GLU A 492 21.39 -17.54 -18.76
CA GLU A 492 22.30 -18.62 -18.35
C GLU A 492 21.76 -19.43 -17.16
N THR A 493 22.63 -19.93 -16.28
CA THR A 493 22.22 -20.63 -15.06
C THR A 493 22.09 -19.64 -13.91
N ILE A 494 20.93 -19.64 -13.25
CA ILE A 494 20.67 -18.82 -12.06
C ILE A 494 20.74 -19.74 -10.84
N LEU A 495 21.66 -19.46 -9.93
CA LEU A 495 21.79 -20.21 -8.68
C LEU A 495 20.61 -19.91 -7.73
N THR A 496 20.41 -20.74 -6.72
CA THR A 496 19.50 -20.47 -5.59
C THR A 496 19.80 -19.10 -4.97
N ASP A 497 18.76 -18.36 -4.58
CA ASP A 497 18.84 -17.02 -3.98
C ASP A 497 19.70 -16.00 -4.77
N SER A 498 19.74 -16.16 -6.09
CA SER A 498 20.55 -15.33 -6.99
C SER A 498 19.72 -14.77 -8.14
N ASN A 499 20.30 -13.84 -8.89
CA ASN A 499 19.68 -13.26 -10.07
C ASN A 499 20.68 -13.22 -11.25
N ALA A 500 20.13 -13.10 -12.46
CA ALA A 500 20.90 -12.91 -13.68
C ALA A 500 20.19 -11.95 -14.63
N THR A 501 20.97 -11.28 -15.49
CA THR A 501 20.46 -10.44 -16.56
C THR A 501 20.67 -11.09 -17.91
N ASN A 502 19.81 -10.79 -18.89
CA ASN A 502 20.02 -11.22 -20.28
C ASN A 502 20.87 -10.22 -21.09
N GLN A 503 21.86 -9.59 -20.48
CA GLN A 503 22.68 -8.55 -21.14
C GLN A 503 23.41 -9.06 -22.40
N SER A 504 23.73 -10.35 -22.45
CA SER A 504 24.35 -11.00 -23.61
C SER A 504 23.36 -11.37 -24.74
N ASP A 505 22.05 -11.34 -24.46
CA ASP A 505 20.96 -11.77 -25.35
C ASP A 505 19.65 -11.03 -24.97
N TYR A 506 19.65 -9.72 -25.20
CA TYR A 506 18.60 -8.79 -24.79
C TYR A 506 17.36 -8.87 -25.70
N PHE A 507 16.22 -8.40 -25.20
CA PHE A 507 15.02 -8.21 -26.03
C PHE A 507 15.13 -6.91 -26.81
N VAL A 508 14.38 -6.79 -27.91
CA VAL A 508 14.30 -5.53 -28.68
C VAL A 508 12.84 -5.11 -28.77
N VAL A 509 12.53 -3.91 -28.29
CA VAL A 509 11.16 -3.38 -28.24
C VAL A 509 11.10 -2.01 -28.90
N LYS A 510 9.99 -1.74 -29.58
CA LYS A 510 9.70 -0.44 -30.17
C LYS A 510 8.46 0.17 -29.52
N VAL A 511 8.59 1.44 -29.12
CA VAL A 511 7.50 2.27 -28.63
C VAL A 511 6.88 3.02 -29.82
N SER A 512 5.56 3.07 -29.87
CA SER A 512 4.81 3.84 -30.87
C SER A 512 5.08 5.34 -30.71
N ASP A 513 5.22 6.08 -31.82
CA ASP A 513 5.37 7.54 -31.83
C ASP A 513 4.17 8.27 -31.18
N ASN A 514 3.00 7.61 -31.13
CA ASN A 514 1.77 8.16 -30.56
C ASN A 514 1.50 7.68 -29.13
N CYS A 515 2.49 7.06 -28.45
CA CYS A 515 2.32 6.68 -27.06
C CYS A 515 2.13 7.95 -26.21
N PRO A 516 1.05 8.06 -25.40
CA PRO A 516 0.86 9.21 -24.53
C PRO A 516 1.96 9.26 -23.47
N VAL A 517 2.22 10.44 -22.90
CA VAL A 517 3.21 10.64 -21.84
C VAL A 517 2.56 11.40 -20.68
N PRO A 518 2.68 10.92 -19.42
CA PRO A 518 3.28 9.65 -19.00
C PRO A 518 2.39 8.44 -19.37
N TYR A 519 2.98 7.27 -19.57
CA TYR A 519 2.25 6.03 -19.82
C TYR A 519 2.96 4.82 -19.19
N LEU A 520 2.19 3.79 -18.83
CA LEU A 520 2.71 2.57 -18.21
C LEU A 520 2.38 1.38 -19.13
N ALA A 521 3.40 0.82 -19.77
CA ALA A 521 3.24 -0.22 -20.77
C ALA A 521 3.30 -1.62 -20.13
N GLY A 522 2.32 -2.47 -20.43
CA GLY A 522 2.21 -3.82 -19.87
C GLY A 522 2.97 -4.89 -20.66
N TYR A 523 3.65 -5.79 -19.95
CA TYR A 523 4.43 -6.90 -20.50
C TYR A 523 4.12 -8.22 -19.79
N SER A 524 4.41 -9.32 -20.48
CA SER A 524 4.47 -10.66 -19.89
C SER A 524 5.70 -11.39 -20.40
N ILE A 525 6.36 -12.17 -19.54
CA ILE A 525 7.51 -13.00 -19.89
C ILE A 525 7.24 -14.45 -19.50
N MET A 526 7.41 -15.37 -20.44
CA MET A 526 7.43 -16.80 -20.15
C MET A 526 8.88 -17.23 -19.92
N LEU A 527 9.21 -17.60 -18.69
CA LEU A 527 10.52 -18.11 -18.29
C LEU A 527 10.49 -19.64 -18.29
N SER A 528 11.59 -20.27 -18.70
CA SER A 528 11.73 -21.73 -18.71
C SER A 528 13.19 -22.14 -18.52
N THR A 529 13.43 -23.27 -17.86
CA THR A 529 14.78 -23.86 -17.75
C THR A 529 15.05 -24.80 -18.92
N GLN A 530 16.33 -24.98 -19.27
CA GLN A 530 16.77 -25.99 -20.22
C GLN A 530 17.83 -26.88 -19.57
N ASN A 531 17.81 -28.18 -19.91
CA ASN A 531 18.73 -29.17 -19.35
C ASN A 531 18.67 -29.27 -17.81
N GLY A 532 17.53 -28.92 -17.20
CA GLY A 532 17.25 -29.19 -15.79
C GLY A 532 16.92 -30.65 -15.53
N LEU A 533 16.95 -31.03 -14.25
CA LEU A 533 16.52 -32.36 -13.79
C LEU A 533 15.02 -32.59 -14.04
N TYR A 534 14.25 -31.52 -14.17
CA TYR A 534 12.81 -31.52 -14.45
C TYR A 534 12.44 -30.34 -15.35
N PRO A 535 11.31 -30.43 -16.08
CA PRO A 535 10.76 -29.30 -16.82
C PRO A 535 10.24 -28.22 -15.87
N TYR A 536 10.60 -26.96 -16.13
CA TYR A 536 10.06 -25.81 -15.41
C TYR A 536 9.68 -24.69 -16.38
N SER A 537 8.52 -24.09 -16.17
CA SER A 537 8.13 -22.83 -16.82
C SER A 537 7.14 -22.03 -15.99
N VAL A 538 7.26 -20.71 -16.04
CA VAL A 538 6.36 -19.75 -15.37
C VAL A 538 6.10 -18.55 -16.27
N ILE A 539 4.96 -17.88 -16.06
CA ILE A 539 4.64 -16.63 -16.75
C ILE A 539 4.52 -15.52 -15.70
N ASP A 540 5.33 -14.49 -15.85
CA ASP A 540 5.24 -13.27 -15.06
C ASP A 540 4.67 -12.12 -15.89
N THR A 541 4.05 -11.17 -15.19
CA THR A 541 3.55 -9.92 -15.78
C THR A 541 4.12 -8.74 -15.03
N PHE A 542 4.56 -7.73 -15.76
CA PHE A 542 5.13 -6.50 -15.21
C PHE A 542 4.78 -5.32 -16.11
N SER A 543 5.03 -4.10 -15.64
CA SER A 543 4.87 -2.90 -16.47
C SER A 543 6.11 -2.02 -16.41
N ILE A 544 6.42 -1.37 -17.51
CA ILE A 544 7.56 -0.45 -17.63
C ILE A 544 7.03 0.94 -18.04
N PRO A 545 7.43 2.02 -17.36
CA PRO A 545 6.98 3.36 -17.72
C PRO A 545 7.60 3.80 -19.06
N VAL A 546 6.79 4.49 -19.87
CA VAL A 546 7.22 5.22 -21.07
C VAL A 546 7.34 6.70 -20.69
N ALA A 547 8.49 7.29 -20.99
CA ALA A 547 8.84 8.68 -20.70
C ALA A 547 8.58 9.06 -19.23
N SER A 548 9.10 8.25 -18.29
CA SER A 548 9.02 8.57 -16.87
C SER A 548 9.77 9.88 -16.61
N PRO A 549 9.14 10.90 -16.02
CA PRO A 549 9.82 12.13 -15.64
C PRO A 549 10.93 11.83 -14.63
N ASP A 550 12.04 12.55 -14.78
CA ASP A 550 13.19 12.53 -13.88
C ASP A 550 13.49 13.95 -13.40
N VAL A 551 14.28 14.04 -12.33
CA VAL A 551 14.67 15.31 -11.72
C VAL A 551 15.52 16.20 -12.64
N TYR A 552 16.08 15.64 -13.72
CA TYR A 552 16.84 16.36 -14.75
C TYR A 552 16.03 16.67 -16.03
N ASP A 553 14.71 16.41 -16.02
CA ASP A 553 13.82 16.84 -17.10
C ASP A 553 13.29 18.25 -16.82
N PRO A 554 13.15 19.10 -17.85
CA PRO A 554 12.64 20.44 -17.70
C PRO A 554 11.18 20.42 -17.26
N THR A 555 10.80 21.39 -16.42
CA THR A 555 9.40 21.61 -16.06
C THR A 555 8.67 22.21 -17.25
N GLY A 556 7.49 21.68 -17.58
CA GLY A 556 6.63 22.19 -18.66
C GLY A 556 6.42 21.19 -19.81
N PRO A 557 5.80 21.62 -20.93
CA PRO A 557 5.35 22.99 -21.16
C PRO A 557 4.12 23.32 -20.31
N ASP A 558 3.91 24.60 -20.01
CA ASP A 558 2.58 25.06 -19.60
C ASP A 558 1.58 25.05 -20.79
N GLU A 559 0.31 25.39 -20.55
CA GLU A 559 -0.71 25.38 -21.63
C GLU A 559 -0.43 26.36 -22.77
N TYR A 560 0.43 27.36 -22.57
CA TYR A 560 0.84 28.31 -23.62
C TYR A 560 2.04 27.80 -24.42
N GLY A 561 2.95 27.05 -23.79
CA GLY A 561 4.14 26.47 -24.40
C GLY A 561 5.47 26.88 -23.76
N TYR A 562 5.48 27.53 -22.59
CA TYR A 562 6.72 27.82 -21.87
C TYR A 562 7.26 26.57 -21.18
N TYR A 563 8.58 26.43 -21.16
CA TYR A 563 9.32 25.44 -20.36
C TYR A 563 10.24 26.18 -19.37
N ALA A 564 10.56 25.55 -18.24
CA ALA A 564 11.63 25.97 -17.36
C ALA A 564 12.74 24.91 -17.38
N TYR A 565 13.94 25.36 -17.72
CA TYR A 565 15.15 24.55 -17.73
C TYR A 565 16.04 24.95 -16.57
N SER A 566 16.56 23.97 -15.85
CA SER A 566 17.60 24.10 -14.84
C SER A 566 19.00 23.98 -15.47
N SER A 567 20.02 24.53 -14.80
CA SER A 567 21.42 24.26 -15.17
C SER A 567 21.81 22.78 -14.99
N ASP A 568 21.01 22.00 -14.26
CA ASP A 568 21.22 20.56 -14.07
C ASP A 568 20.62 19.69 -15.20
N ASP A 569 19.79 20.28 -16.08
CA ASP A 569 19.11 19.60 -17.19
C ASP A 569 20.07 19.35 -18.37
N ASN A 570 21.25 18.77 -18.09
CA ASN A 570 22.41 18.71 -18.99
C ASN A 570 22.17 17.93 -20.30
N LEU A 571 21.04 17.24 -20.43
CA LEU A 571 20.61 16.56 -21.65
C LEU A 571 19.91 17.50 -22.65
N TRP A 572 19.53 18.70 -22.22
CA TRP A 572 18.77 19.67 -23.01
C TRP A 572 19.67 20.83 -23.44
N GLN A 573 19.63 21.18 -24.73
CA GLN A 573 20.46 22.26 -25.28
C GLN A 573 20.05 23.64 -24.72
N GLN A 574 18.80 23.77 -24.27
CA GLN A 574 18.20 24.99 -23.72
C GLN A 574 18.64 25.30 -22.29
N SER A 575 19.31 24.36 -21.62
CA SER A 575 19.71 24.49 -20.23
C SER A 575 20.65 25.68 -20.03
N PRO A 576 20.36 26.59 -19.08
CA PRO A 576 21.15 27.79 -18.89
C PRO A 576 22.50 27.47 -18.25
N GLU A 577 23.55 28.16 -18.70
CA GLU A 577 24.83 28.20 -17.99
C GLU A 577 24.83 29.34 -16.95
N TYR A 578 25.32 29.06 -15.75
CA TYR A 578 25.46 30.07 -14.70
C TYR A 578 26.54 31.10 -15.08
N ASP A 579 26.12 32.34 -15.35
CA ASP A 579 26.97 33.48 -15.68
C ASP A 579 26.50 34.74 -14.93
N TRP A 580 26.97 34.87 -13.69
CA TRP A 580 26.57 35.97 -12.81
C TRP A 580 27.03 37.34 -13.33
N VAL A 581 26.13 38.32 -13.33
CA VAL A 581 26.42 39.69 -13.73
C VAL A 581 26.24 40.61 -12.53
N GLU A 582 27.35 41.09 -11.98
CA GLU A 582 27.34 42.00 -10.83
C GLU A 582 26.91 43.41 -11.25
N ILE A 583 25.76 43.88 -10.75
CA ILE A 583 25.23 45.21 -11.08
C ILE A 583 25.13 46.18 -9.89
N SER A 584 25.43 45.77 -8.64
CA SER A 584 25.45 46.69 -7.47
C SER A 584 26.37 47.91 -7.63
N GLY A 585 27.40 47.84 -8.50
CA GLY A 585 28.33 48.94 -8.79
C GLY A 585 28.07 49.73 -10.09
N ILE A 586 27.19 49.24 -10.97
CA ILE A 586 26.96 49.82 -12.32
C ILE A 586 25.48 50.05 -12.66
N GLY A 587 24.58 49.41 -11.92
CA GLY A 587 23.14 49.50 -12.04
C GLY A 587 22.56 50.76 -11.41
N THR A 588 21.27 50.97 -11.64
CA THR A 588 20.48 52.00 -10.97
C THR A 588 19.76 51.38 -9.78
N GLU A 589 20.04 51.88 -8.58
CA GLU A 589 19.38 51.47 -7.34
C GLU A 589 17.88 51.87 -7.32
N ILE A 590 17.03 50.97 -6.84
CA ILE A 590 15.61 51.24 -6.55
C ILE A 590 15.48 51.61 -5.07
N SER A 591 15.48 52.91 -4.78
CA SER A 591 15.33 53.39 -3.41
C SER A 591 13.94 53.07 -2.82
N ARG A 592 13.91 52.38 -1.67
CA ARG A 592 12.71 52.04 -0.90
C ARG A 592 12.23 53.24 -0.06
N PRO A 593 11.06 53.86 -0.34
CA PRO A 593 10.60 55.04 0.39
C PRO A 593 10.37 54.73 1.88
N GLY A 594 11.18 55.31 2.77
CA GLY A 594 11.02 55.15 4.21
C GLY A 594 11.37 53.75 4.76
N GLY A 595 12.10 52.93 3.99
CA GLY A 595 12.50 51.58 4.42
C GLY A 595 11.32 50.61 4.52
N THR A 596 10.25 50.82 3.75
CA THR A 596 9.12 49.89 3.69
C THR A 596 9.58 48.52 3.17
N GLY A 597 9.13 47.44 3.82
CA GLY A 597 9.37 46.07 3.36
C GLY A 597 8.73 45.79 2.00
N ASN A 598 7.46 46.21 1.82
CA ASN A 598 6.70 45.93 0.60
C ASN A 598 6.64 47.17 -0.31
N TYR A 599 7.27 47.10 -1.48
CA TYR A 599 7.29 48.19 -2.45
C TYR A 599 7.45 47.68 -3.88
N THR A 600 6.82 48.36 -4.85
CA THR A 600 7.07 48.12 -6.27
C THR A 600 7.46 49.39 -7.02
N LYS A 601 8.30 49.23 -8.04
CA LYS A 601 8.74 50.29 -8.94
C LYS A 601 8.52 49.91 -10.39
N THR A 602 7.81 50.75 -11.15
CA THR A 602 7.76 50.61 -12.62
C THR A 602 8.96 51.28 -13.27
N VAL A 603 9.59 50.56 -14.20
CA VAL A 603 10.75 50.97 -15.00
C VAL A 603 10.46 50.73 -16.48
N GLU A 604 10.96 51.58 -17.38
CA GLU A 604 10.90 51.35 -18.82
C GLU A 604 11.97 50.34 -19.26
N LEU A 605 11.56 49.35 -20.04
CA LEU A 605 12.45 48.37 -20.67
C LEU A 605 13.21 49.02 -21.84
N PRO A 606 14.47 48.62 -22.10
CA PRO A 606 15.26 49.14 -23.21
C PRO A 606 14.83 48.60 -24.58
N PHE A 607 13.96 47.58 -24.62
CA PHE A 607 13.41 46.94 -25.81
C PHE A 607 11.96 46.50 -25.55
N THR A 608 11.24 46.12 -26.61
CA THR A 608 9.91 45.50 -26.46
C THR A 608 10.08 44.04 -26.08
N PHE A 609 9.60 43.64 -24.91
CA PHE A 609 9.65 42.26 -24.44
C PHE A 609 8.29 41.59 -24.68
N LYS A 610 8.29 40.46 -25.38
CA LYS A 610 7.07 39.70 -25.66
C LYS A 610 6.94 38.58 -24.63
N TYR A 611 5.79 38.49 -23.97
CA TYR A 611 5.55 37.55 -22.87
C TYR A 611 4.10 37.05 -22.92
N TYR A 612 3.90 35.73 -22.94
CA TYR A 612 2.61 35.07 -23.21
C TYR A 612 1.84 35.71 -24.38
N GLY A 613 2.55 36.01 -25.47
CA GLY A 613 1.96 36.54 -26.70
C GLY A 613 1.78 38.06 -26.72
N ASN A 614 1.95 38.74 -25.59
CA ASN A 614 1.71 40.17 -25.42
C ASN A 614 3.02 40.97 -25.40
N ASN A 615 3.01 42.17 -25.99
CA ASN A 615 4.19 43.03 -26.04
C ASN A 615 4.18 44.07 -24.91
N PHE A 616 5.31 44.17 -24.20
CA PHE A 616 5.50 45.09 -23.08
C PHE A 616 6.70 46.00 -23.30
N THR A 617 6.57 47.26 -22.88
CA THR A 617 7.66 48.25 -22.88
C THR A 617 8.09 48.66 -21.48
N ASN A 618 7.37 48.21 -20.46
CA ASN A 618 7.58 48.57 -19.06
C ASN A 618 7.51 47.31 -18.21
N ILE A 619 8.15 47.36 -17.06
CA ILE A 619 8.19 46.28 -16.07
C ILE A 619 8.01 46.87 -14.68
N ARG A 620 7.30 46.14 -13.81
CA ARG A 620 7.18 46.42 -12.39
C ARG A 620 8.10 45.48 -11.62
N ILE A 621 8.96 46.05 -10.78
CA ILE A 621 9.94 45.32 -9.96
C ILE A 621 9.51 45.42 -8.50
N SER A 622 9.45 44.29 -7.79
CA SER A 622 9.05 44.21 -6.39
C SER A 622 10.24 44.06 -5.45
N THR A 623 10.08 44.55 -4.22
CA THR A 623 10.94 44.16 -3.09
C THR A 623 10.89 42.66 -2.82
N ASP A 624 9.73 42.05 -3.07
CA ASP A 624 9.38 40.70 -2.63
C ASP A 624 9.85 39.61 -3.63
N GLY A 625 10.93 39.87 -4.38
CA GLY A 625 11.60 38.88 -5.25
C GLY A 625 10.88 38.45 -6.53
N TRP A 626 9.87 39.23 -6.96
CA TRP A 626 9.16 39.04 -8.23
C TRP A 626 9.15 40.32 -9.09
N ILE A 627 8.90 40.12 -10.39
CA ILE A 627 8.58 41.18 -11.36
C ILE A 627 7.22 40.92 -11.99
N ALA A 628 6.58 41.94 -12.55
CA ALA A 628 5.41 41.77 -13.40
C ALA A 628 5.53 42.64 -14.65
N LEU A 629 5.27 42.06 -15.82
CA LEU A 629 5.35 42.79 -17.08
C LEU A 629 4.20 43.79 -17.18
N GLY A 630 4.53 45.04 -17.52
CA GLY A 630 3.60 46.17 -17.52
C GLY A 630 3.77 47.13 -16.34
N SER A 631 2.79 48.02 -16.16
CA SER A 631 2.77 49.04 -15.11
C SER A 631 1.78 48.69 -14.00
N GLY A 632 2.07 49.07 -12.76
CA GLY A 632 1.16 48.87 -11.63
C GLY A 632 1.76 49.37 -10.32
N THR A 633 0.97 49.33 -9.25
CA THR A 633 1.40 49.73 -7.90
C THR A 633 1.10 48.70 -6.82
N LEU A 634 0.50 47.56 -7.18
CA LEU A 634 0.20 46.49 -6.24
C LEU A 634 1.50 45.83 -5.78
N THR A 635 1.51 45.38 -4.52
CA THR A 635 2.59 44.66 -3.83
C THR A 635 2.05 43.32 -3.35
N ALA A 636 2.87 42.28 -3.31
CA ALA A 636 2.46 40.95 -2.88
C ALA A 636 3.63 40.29 -2.15
N HIS A 637 3.53 40.23 -0.83
CA HIS A 637 4.57 39.71 0.05
C HIS A 637 4.35 38.25 0.44
N GLN A 638 3.10 37.78 0.37
CA GLN A 638 2.76 36.39 0.64
C GLN A 638 2.75 35.63 -0.67
N ASN A 639 3.56 34.58 -0.75
CA ASN A 639 3.73 33.77 -1.93
C ASN A 639 2.71 32.62 -2.02
N TYR A 640 2.40 32.21 -3.24
CA TYR A 640 1.39 31.21 -3.58
C TYR A 640 1.89 30.32 -4.72
N PRO A 641 1.34 29.10 -4.88
CA PRO A 641 1.63 28.29 -6.06
C PRO A 641 1.13 29.02 -7.32
N LEU A 642 1.92 29.01 -8.39
CA LEU A 642 1.58 29.67 -9.66
C LEU A 642 0.94 28.68 -10.65
N PRO A 643 -0.05 29.09 -11.45
CA PRO A 643 -0.65 30.43 -11.46
C PRO A 643 -1.59 30.67 -10.27
N HIS A 644 -1.70 31.92 -9.82
CA HIS A 644 -2.58 32.31 -8.71
C HIS A 644 -3.32 33.62 -8.97
N PRO A 645 -4.63 33.72 -8.71
CA PRO A 645 -5.39 34.96 -8.92
C PRO A 645 -5.17 35.98 -7.80
N ASP A 646 -3.97 36.54 -7.68
CA ASP A 646 -3.56 37.55 -6.67
C ASP A 646 -3.60 39.00 -7.17
N ALA A 647 -4.01 39.22 -8.43
CA ALA A 647 -3.98 40.50 -9.14
C ALA A 647 -2.58 41.05 -9.46
N ILE A 648 -1.55 40.19 -9.46
CA ILE A 648 -0.19 40.47 -9.93
C ILE A 648 0.04 39.87 -11.32
N ASN A 649 -0.96 40.00 -12.20
CA ASN A 649 -0.94 39.58 -13.60
C ASN A 649 0.42 39.78 -14.31
N ASN A 650 0.80 38.80 -15.12
CA ASN A 650 2.07 38.73 -15.84
C ASN A 650 3.31 38.61 -14.94
N MET A 651 3.20 37.88 -13.83
CA MET A 651 4.29 37.72 -12.87
C MET A 651 5.40 36.82 -13.40
N VAL A 652 6.65 37.17 -13.10
CA VAL A 652 7.80 36.27 -13.05
C VAL A 652 8.34 36.31 -11.62
N ALA A 653 8.24 35.19 -10.92
CA ALA A 653 8.75 35.00 -9.57
C ALA A 653 10.12 34.32 -9.67
N ALA A 654 11.19 35.02 -9.28
CA ALA A 654 12.51 34.41 -9.17
C ALA A 654 12.78 33.92 -7.75
N PHE A 655 12.27 34.63 -6.75
CA PHE A 655 12.36 34.24 -5.35
C PHE A 655 11.22 34.93 -4.59
N TRP A 656 9.97 34.63 -4.97
CA TRP A 656 8.83 35.34 -4.38
C TRP A 656 8.61 34.90 -2.94
N ASP A 657 8.85 35.83 -2.01
CA ASP A 657 8.61 35.71 -0.58
C ASP A 657 8.53 37.12 0.05
N ASN A 658 8.25 37.21 1.34
CA ASN A 658 8.22 38.44 2.12
C ASN A 658 9.65 38.92 2.42
N LEU A 659 10.31 39.45 1.39
CA LEU A 659 11.68 39.96 1.46
C LEU A 659 11.72 41.40 1.98
N PHE A 660 12.91 41.82 2.42
CA PHE A 660 13.25 43.08 3.07
C PHE A 660 12.62 43.32 4.43
N SER A 661 13.42 43.10 5.47
CA SER A 661 13.04 43.47 6.84
C SER A 661 12.86 44.97 7.03
N THR A 662 11.86 45.33 7.81
CA THR A 662 11.70 46.69 8.37
C THR A 662 12.75 47.06 9.43
N SER A 663 13.67 46.15 9.76
CA SER A 663 14.79 46.40 10.66
C SER A 663 15.71 47.51 10.11
N PRO A 664 16.21 48.45 10.94
CA PRO A 664 17.24 49.41 10.54
C PRO A 664 18.58 48.78 10.14
N GLU A 665 18.78 47.50 10.46
CA GLU A 665 19.96 46.71 10.09
C GLU A 665 19.80 46.03 8.72
N GLU A 666 18.65 46.16 8.06
CA GLU A 666 18.44 45.70 6.68
C GLU A 666 19.23 46.59 5.71
N ILE A 667 20.28 46.02 5.13
CA ILE A 667 21.19 46.69 4.18
C ILE A 667 21.01 46.21 2.74
N GLY A 668 20.09 45.28 2.47
CA GLY A 668 19.85 44.79 1.12
C GLY A 668 19.41 45.91 0.18
N GLU A 669 19.75 45.74 -1.09
CA GLU A 669 19.52 46.70 -2.16
C GLU A 669 18.94 46.00 -3.41
N ILE A 670 18.24 46.77 -4.24
CA ILE A 670 17.71 46.28 -5.54
C ILE A 670 18.26 47.18 -6.63
N PHE A 671 18.82 46.58 -7.67
CA PHE A 671 19.39 47.30 -8.80
C PHE A 671 18.73 46.84 -10.11
N TYR A 672 18.70 47.74 -11.10
CA TYR A 672 18.46 47.33 -12.48
C TYR A 672 19.51 47.95 -13.41
N TYR A 673 19.86 47.21 -14.46
CA TYR A 673 20.87 47.64 -15.44
C TYR A 673 20.41 47.37 -16.87
N ARG A 674 20.66 48.35 -17.75
CA ARG A 674 20.41 48.27 -19.19
C ARG A 674 21.70 47.91 -19.88
N ASP A 675 21.94 46.62 -20.09
CA ASP A 675 23.13 46.12 -20.78
C ASP A 675 22.89 46.17 -22.29
N THR A 676 23.13 47.35 -22.86
CA THR A 676 22.90 47.60 -24.29
C THR A 676 23.85 46.83 -25.19
N ASP A 677 25.06 46.50 -24.70
CA ASP A 677 26.07 45.81 -25.49
C ASP A 677 25.74 44.33 -25.68
N ASN A 678 25.08 43.71 -24.68
CA ASN A 678 24.64 42.31 -24.73
C ASN A 678 23.11 42.15 -24.91
N HIS A 679 22.40 43.23 -25.29
CA HIS A 679 20.95 43.17 -25.59
C HIS A 679 20.10 42.52 -24.48
N ARG A 680 20.36 42.86 -23.22
CA ARG A 680 19.67 42.30 -22.05
C ARG A 680 19.32 43.34 -21.00
N PHE A 681 18.29 43.05 -20.21
CA PHE A 681 17.88 43.87 -19.06
C PHE A 681 17.99 43.03 -17.79
N ILE A 682 18.76 43.52 -16.81
CA ILE A 682 19.15 42.77 -15.62
C ILE A 682 18.57 43.44 -14.38
N ILE A 683 18.03 42.66 -13.47
CA ILE A 683 17.47 43.09 -12.19
C ILE A 683 18.11 42.23 -11.11
N GLU A 684 18.73 42.85 -10.11
CA GLU A 684 19.45 42.18 -9.04
C GLU A 684 18.84 42.56 -7.68
N TRP A 685 18.64 41.56 -6.84
CA TRP A 685 18.43 41.70 -5.40
C TRP A 685 19.73 41.31 -4.72
N ASP A 686 20.42 42.28 -4.12
CA ASP A 686 21.72 42.07 -3.48
C ASP A 686 21.56 42.06 -1.95
N SER A 687 21.99 40.96 -1.33
CA SER A 687 22.06 40.79 0.12
C SER A 687 20.75 41.13 0.86
N VAL A 688 19.61 40.69 0.32
CA VAL A 688 18.27 41.00 0.84
C VAL A 688 17.85 39.98 1.91
N GLY A 689 17.36 40.45 3.06
CA GLY A 689 16.87 39.55 4.11
C GLY A 689 15.38 39.25 4.02
N HIS A 690 14.91 38.23 4.75
CA HIS A 690 13.47 38.00 4.91
C HIS A 690 12.90 38.97 5.95
N GLN A 691 11.61 39.30 5.86
CA GLN A 691 10.96 40.26 6.75
C GLN A 691 11.08 39.85 8.23
N ASP A 692 10.92 38.56 8.53
CA ASP A 692 10.95 37.98 9.87
C ASP A 692 12.36 37.50 10.29
N ASP A 693 13.30 37.38 9.35
CA ASP A 693 14.71 37.03 9.60
C ASP A 693 15.64 37.76 8.63
N PHE A 694 16.20 38.89 9.09
CA PHE A 694 17.12 39.70 8.29
C PHE A 694 18.56 39.16 8.28
N THR A 695 18.85 38.05 8.98
CA THR A 695 20.21 37.50 9.07
C THR A 695 20.54 36.55 7.92
N ASN A 696 19.54 35.83 7.42
CA ASN A 696 19.60 35.08 6.18
C ASN A 696 19.48 36.06 5.01
N LYS A 697 20.46 36.02 4.10
CA LYS A 697 20.60 36.99 3.01
C LYS A 697 20.60 36.27 1.68
N GLU A 698 19.68 36.67 0.83
CA GLU A 698 19.50 36.14 -0.51
C GLU A 698 20.15 37.08 -1.53
N THR A 699 20.75 36.52 -2.58
CA THR A 699 21.32 37.29 -3.70
C THR A 699 21.04 36.57 -5.01
N PHE A 700 20.18 37.18 -5.83
CA PHE A 700 19.67 36.59 -7.06
C PHE A 700 19.34 37.66 -8.10
N GLN A 701 19.20 37.26 -9.35
CA GLN A 701 18.89 38.16 -10.46
C GLN A 701 17.88 37.57 -11.45
N ILE A 702 17.16 38.46 -12.12
CA ILE A 702 16.36 38.18 -13.32
C ILE A 702 17.00 38.88 -14.50
N ILE A 703 17.21 38.15 -15.59
CA ILE A 703 17.71 38.67 -16.86
C ILE A 703 16.65 38.44 -17.93
N LEU A 704 16.24 39.52 -18.59
CA LEU A 704 15.38 39.48 -19.76
C LEU A 704 16.24 39.65 -21.01
N LEU A 705 16.14 38.72 -21.96
CA LEU A 705 16.84 38.79 -23.24
C LEU A 705 15.98 39.49 -24.29
N ASP A 706 16.57 40.40 -25.09
CA ASP A 706 15.86 41.09 -26.17
C ASP A 706 15.37 40.07 -27.22
N PRO A 707 14.05 39.85 -27.41
CA PRO A 707 13.54 38.86 -28.35
C PRO A 707 13.91 39.14 -29.81
N ALA A 708 14.28 40.39 -30.14
CA ALA A 708 14.74 40.75 -31.47
C ALA A 708 16.18 40.29 -31.75
N PHE A 709 17.00 40.10 -30.70
CA PHE A 709 18.38 39.65 -30.79
C PHE A 709 18.53 38.15 -30.44
N TYR A 710 17.76 37.68 -29.47
CA TYR A 710 17.66 36.28 -29.03
C TYR A 710 16.28 35.71 -29.43
N PRO A 711 16.08 35.32 -30.69
CA PRO A 711 14.78 34.89 -31.18
C PRO A 711 14.41 33.49 -30.69
N THR A 712 13.21 33.35 -30.14
CA THR A 712 12.59 32.05 -29.83
C THR A 712 11.60 31.63 -30.93
N GLN A 713 11.15 30.38 -30.87
CA GLN A 713 10.18 29.85 -31.84
C GLN A 713 8.83 30.59 -31.82
N THR A 714 8.35 31.02 -30.66
CA THR A 714 7.10 31.79 -30.52
C THR A 714 7.33 33.31 -30.65
N GLY A 715 8.59 33.74 -30.62
CA GLY A 715 9.01 35.14 -30.55
C GLY A 715 8.82 35.77 -29.18
N ASP A 716 8.36 35.02 -28.18
CA ASP A 716 8.36 35.44 -26.79
C ASP A 716 9.81 35.50 -26.24
N GLY A 717 10.08 36.38 -25.29
CA GLY A 717 11.43 36.57 -24.75
C GLY A 717 11.83 35.49 -23.76
N GLU A 718 13.11 35.15 -23.77
CA GLU A 718 13.71 34.27 -22.77
C GLU A 718 13.96 35.03 -21.46
N ILE A 719 13.74 34.32 -20.35
CA ILE A 719 13.89 34.85 -18.99
C ILE A 719 14.86 33.92 -18.27
N ILE A 720 15.92 34.48 -17.70
CA ILE A 720 16.91 33.73 -16.93
C ILE A 720 16.85 34.21 -15.48
N CYS A 721 16.56 33.30 -14.56
CA CYS A 721 16.71 33.51 -13.12
C CYS A 721 18.03 32.89 -12.67
N GLN A 722 18.87 33.64 -11.96
CA GLN A 722 20.14 33.11 -11.42
C GLN A 722 20.28 33.41 -9.93
N TYR A 723 20.94 32.50 -9.21
CA TYR A 723 21.05 32.53 -7.76
C TYR A 723 22.53 32.46 -7.34
N LYS A 724 23.06 33.53 -6.73
CA LYS A 724 24.45 33.60 -6.25
C LYS A 724 24.59 33.12 -4.82
N ILE A 725 23.66 33.56 -3.97
CA ILE A 725 23.59 33.17 -2.55
C ILE A 725 22.13 32.87 -2.27
N VAL A 726 21.86 31.63 -1.84
CA VAL A 726 20.56 31.24 -1.31
C VAL A 726 20.74 30.68 0.09
N THR A 727 20.20 31.33 1.13
CA THR A 727 20.36 30.90 2.52
C THR A 727 19.13 30.22 3.09
N GLU A 728 17.92 30.64 2.71
CA GLU A 728 16.66 30.04 3.13
C GLU A 728 15.73 29.79 1.92
N ALA A 729 15.79 28.58 1.35
CA ALA A 729 14.98 28.22 0.18
C ALA A 729 13.57 27.70 0.53
N GLY A 730 13.26 27.49 1.81
CA GLY A 730 12.07 26.73 2.25
C GLY A 730 10.72 27.44 2.13
N SER A 731 10.69 28.73 1.76
CA SER A 731 9.48 29.55 1.76
C SER A 731 9.21 30.30 0.45
N ALA A 732 9.98 30.10 -0.62
CA ALA A 732 9.90 30.93 -1.82
C ALA A 732 9.14 30.27 -2.98
N THR A 733 8.50 31.09 -3.83
CA THR A 733 7.93 30.66 -5.11
C THR A 733 8.84 31.03 -6.27
N ILE A 734 9.03 30.08 -7.19
CA ILE A 734 9.75 30.28 -8.45
C ILE A 734 8.83 29.85 -9.59
N GLY A 735 8.60 30.73 -10.57
CA GLY A 735 7.73 30.43 -11.70
C GLY A 735 7.28 31.66 -12.46
N ILE A 736 6.38 31.44 -13.42
CA ILE A 736 5.82 32.47 -14.29
C ILE A 736 4.31 32.26 -14.49
N GLU A 737 3.57 33.31 -14.76
CA GLU A 737 2.15 33.23 -15.13
C GLU A 737 1.71 34.29 -16.13
N ASN A 738 0.60 34.02 -16.81
CA ASN A 738 0.04 34.86 -17.85
C ASN A 738 -0.76 36.06 -17.31
N SER A 739 -1.37 36.83 -18.21
CA SER A 739 -2.16 38.01 -17.86
C SER A 739 -3.48 37.72 -17.14
N ASN A 740 -4.00 36.50 -17.23
CA ASN A 740 -5.29 36.11 -16.66
C ASN A 740 -5.13 35.32 -15.35
N GLU A 741 -3.90 34.99 -14.97
CA GLU A 741 -3.57 34.22 -13.76
C GLU A 741 -4.20 32.80 -13.80
N ASP A 742 -4.35 32.25 -15.02
CA ASP A 742 -4.95 30.93 -15.27
C ASP A 742 -4.03 29.96 -16.01
N VAL A 743 -2.94 30.45 -16.62
CA VAL A 743 -1.87 29.64 -17.20
C VAL A 743 -0.54 30.11 -16.62
N GLY A 744 0.27 29.15 -16.16
CA GLY A 744 1.58 29.44 -15.60
C GLY A 744 2.42 28.19 -15.47
N LEU A 745 3.70 28.41 -15.18
CA LEU A 745 4.69 27.38 -14.94
C LEU A 745 5.31 27.61 -13.57
N GLN A 746 5.07 26.69 -12.65
CA GLN A 746 5.67 26.69 -11.32
C GLN A 746 6.85 25.73 -11.27
N TYR A 747 8.00 26.25 -10.86
CA TYR A 747 9.22 25.47 -10.66
C TYR A 747 9.39 25.05 -9.18
N VAL A 748 9.14 25.95 -8.23
CA VAL A 748 9.22 25.71 -6.77
C VAL A 748 8.05 26.38 -6.05
N TYR A 749 7.47 25.71 -5.04
CA TYR A 749 6.57 26.25 -4.01
C TYR A 749 6.72 25.47 -2.70
#